data_AF-A0A8T3Q2A5-F1
#
_entry.id   AF-A0A8T3Q2A5-F1
#
_cell.length_a   1.000
_cell.length_b   1.000
_cell.length_c   1.000
_cell.angle_alpha   90.00
_cell.angle_beta   90.00
_cell.angle_gamma   90.00
#
_symmetry.space_group_name_H-M   'P 1'
#
loop_
_entity.id
_entity.type
_entity.pdbx_description
1 polymer ?
#
loop_
_entity_poly.entity_id
_entity_poly.type
_entity_poly.pdbx_seq_one_letter_code
_entity_poly.pdbx_strand_id
1 'polypeptide(L)'
;PLARERAARPDSRPEPRPGRALLPWLARNPADAYLREPGRRLDRRDALILLGLVVFALVFRLWRLDVPRGHHFDEVYHARSGAEWLANWQNGWNRDVYEWTHPMLAKYLIAAGIVVADPNKVVGSSELDEPSPAVAVAPERSSLGRHRSIVFTAPAGGSTIVAGDAETGEEVARWDAAGPIASLAYDGDAPRLLVGRADSGTVETFELAGLLASPDGRAPPAGPPIVTELAAVSQVDVPREGAVLLFRGPDGVALADRATDDVRGIAAGSYGGVAYVQPIGEESGSVAATDAARNAIVFIDAETLELRLDDEGGELGVVPIEAPLIGPLLTSGGGEDQQLLALTGALPASDEHPATMGGLASLDADAQTVHDVVPLPGAPSLIGRQVVADIVYVAGVTPGGEPVVWPIEPHVDIRGDTSAGLAAFDETSLPGPALAMGFDASTDGQGDDHGRLLVSTGDGALVRVDAGSNAFAWRLAGVVFGTLLVGLVYLLAATMFSRRRIAALAAAFVAIDGMSYVMSRIAMNDIFVAVFITGGYLLFWQVWSGRWTRSAWWALPLVGVLIGLAAATKWVGFYALAGIWVLVLARSDLGRLLLVALVAFAAVVGGVGAPWPFLLAMLLVLAIALAIVHARPIRVDLDAARLALPATGVVLGGVGLAFALAYGSVDGRPPGSAVEYVFSVLARGAQAGWPAFLMLSVAAMLLAWRAWSSLRDPRSDARWWDPAQMGGFAWAWVGACLLVIPLTVYALSYIPYLELGHSFALAGGPGYGWSIDELHSQMFGYHYGLTAGHASASPWWSWPLALKPTWFFSGSYDARQIAVIYNGGNPILFWAGVPAIAACAVFAWRRRSPALVLIVAAFAFQLVPWTRIERATFAYHYLTAVIFAMIAVAYVVDELLRRPAWRDVAVGYLALVVVAAVLIYPLGSALAMPDWYINAARTLPPWNYAFQFPDPPQGERGELLSLSGLKLVSGAVLAAAAVAWSLRGRALWPPLLELIAARRKVRE
;
A
#
# COMPACT_ATOMS: atom_id res chain seq x y z
N PRO A 1 -6.91 53.71 68.21
CA PRO A 1 -6.69 52.45 68.97
C PRO A 1 -8.00 51.64 68.99
N LEU A 2 -8.27 51.01 67.85
CA LEU A 2 -9.53 50.37 67.47
C LEU A 2 -9.29 48.87 67.26
N ALA A 3 -10.34 48.10 67.50
CA ALA A 3 -10.54 46.73 67.03
C ALA A 3 -9.86 45.59 67.84
N ARG A 4 -10.43 45.28 69.01
CA ARG A 4 -10.49 43.92 69.55
C ARG A 4 -11.92 43.60 69.96
N GLU A 5 -12.75 43.23 69.00
CA GLU A 5 -13.96 42.44 69.21
C GLU A 5 -14.50 41.99 67.84
N ARG A 6 -14.12 40.77 67.44
CA ARG A 6 -14.82 39.88 66.49
C ARG A 6 -13.87 38.75 66.07
N ALA A 7 -13.78 37.74 66.92
CA ALA A 7 -13.35 36.40 66.52
C ALA A 7 -14.42 35.43 67.02
N ALA A 8 -14.86 34.53 66.14
CA ALA A 8 -15.88 33.48 66.30
C ALA A 8 -17.28 33.78 65.70
N ARG A 9 -17.38 33.72 64.37
CA ARG A 9 -18.52 33.11 63.69
C ARG A 9 -17.97 31.99 62.79
N PRO A 10 -18.43 30.74 62.91
CA PRO A 10 -18.11 29.72 61.93
C PRO A 10 -18.87 30.07 60.64
N ASP A 11 -18.12 30.32 59.57
CA ASP A 11 -18.67 30.51 58.23
C ASP A 11 -19.17 29.14 57.76
N SER A 12 -20.40 28.78 58.14
CA SER A 12 -21.13 27.62 57.65
C SER A 12 -21.47 27.85 56.19
N ARG A 13 -20.49 27.65 55.31
CA ARG A 13 -20.79 27.34 53.91
C ARG A 13 -21.56 26.03 53.92
N PRO A 14 -22.76 25.96 53.30
CA PRO A 14 -23.43 24.69 53.16
C PRO A 14 -22.47 23.74 52.42
N GLU A 15 -22.14 22.61 53.04
CA GLU A 15 -21.49 21.53 52.32
C GLU A 15 -22.33 21.24 51.07
N PRO A 16 -21.71 21.12 49.88
CA PRO A 16 -22.45 20.71 48.71
C PRO A 16 -23.03 19.34 49.03
N ARG A 17 -24.37 19.25 49.08
CA ARG A 17 -25.09 17.98 49.15
C ARG A 17 -24.41 17.01 48.18
N PRO A 18 -24.14 15.75 48.57
CA PRO A 18 -23.58 14.77 47.65
C PRO A 18 -24.63 14.50 46.57
N GLY A 19 -24.64 15.33 45.54
CA GLY A 19 -25.37 15.06 44.33
C GLY A 19 -24.85 13.74 43.82
N ARG A 20 -25.76 12.77 43.60
CA ARG A 20 -25.48 11.46 43.03
C ARG A 20 -24.44 11.60 41.92
N ALA A 21 -23.17 11.32 42.23
CA ALA A 21 -22.14 11.24 41.22
C ALA A 21 -22.53 10.02 40.39
N LEU A 22 -23.01 10.28 39.17
CA LEU A 22 -23.72 9.28 38.35
C LEU A 22 -22.94 7.97 38.14
N LEU A 23 -21.64 7.93 38.40
CA LEU A 23 -20.83 6.72 38.42
C LEU A 23 -19.69 6.89 39.46
N PRO A 24 -19.68 6.14 40.59
CA PRO A 24 -18.63 6.24 41.63
C PRO A 24 -17.21 6.06 41.10
N TRP A 25 -17.05 5.31 40.00
CA TRP A 25 -15.75 5.08 39.37
C TRP A 25 -15.21 6.32 38.62
N LEU A 26 -16.06 7.27 38.23
CA LEU A 26 -15.68 8.55 37.63
C LEU A 26 -15.42 9.65 38.67
N ALA A 27 -15.74 9.42 39.95
CA ALA A 27 -15.57 10.41 41.00
C ALA A 27 -14.09 10.78 41.15
N ARG A 28 -13.83 12.07 41.35
CA ARG A 28 -12.48 12.61 41.54
C ARG A 28 -12.00 12.19 42.92
N ASN A 29 -11.11 11.19 43.02
CA ASN A 29 -10.45 10.88 44.28
C ASN A 29 -9.27 11.86 44.46
N PRO A 30 -9.32 12.80 45.41
CA PRO A 30 -8.23 13.76 45.60
C PRO A 30 -6.95 13.10 46.17
N ALA A 31 -7.02 11.86 46.67
CA ALA A 31 -5.87 11.05 47.08
C ALA A 31 -5.19 10.29 45.92
N ASP A 32 -5.77 10.31 44.71
CA ASP A 32 -5.17 9.64 43.56
C ASP A 32 -3.94 10.43 43.06
N ALA A 33 -2.76 9.83 43.19
CA ALA A 33 -1.47 10.33 42.66
C ALA A 33 -1.48 10.56 41.12
N TYR A 34 -2.55 10.16 40.44
CA TYR A 34 -2.73 10.13 38.99
C TYR A 34 -3.03 11.50 38.35
N LEU A 35 -3.26 12.56 39.14
CA LEU A 35 -3.46 13.93 38.62
C LEU A 35 -2.19 14.55 38.02
N ARG A 36 -1.03 13.93 38.26
CA ARG A 36 0.29 14.37 37.78
C ARG A 36 1.14 13.17 37.34
N GLU A 37 0.59 12.13 36.69
CA GLU A 37 1.42 10.98 36.25
C GLU A 37 2.61 11.50 35.42
N PRO A 38 3.84 11.53 35.97
CA PRO A 38 4.99 11.91 35.18
C PRO A 38 5.29 10.72 34.27
N GLY A 39 5.62 10.99 33.00
CA GLY A 39 6.10 9.93 32.12
C GLY A 39 7.29 9.22 32.79
N ARG A 40 7.30 7.89 32.77
CA ARG A 40 8.37 7.12 33.40
C ARG A 40 9.67 7.24 32.58
N ARG A 41 10.82 7.01 33.20
CA ARG A 41 12.07 6.76 32.45
C ARG A 41 12.09 5.30 32.03
N LEU A 42 12.52 5.04 30.80
CA LEU A 42 12.68 3.67 30.31
C LEU A 42 13.85 3.01 31.04
N ASP A 43 13.68 1.76 31.44
CA ASP A 43 14.69 0.93 32.10
C ASP A 43 14.94 -0.37 31.29
N ARG A 44 15.82 -1.23 31.81
CA ARG A 44 16.17 -2.50 31.16
C ARG A 44 14.96 -3.42 30.93
N ARG A 45 13.95 -3.40 31.79
CA ARG A 45 12.74 -4.21 31.62
C ARG A 45 11.90 -3.71 30.46
N ASP A 46 11.90 -2.40 30.20
CA ASP A 46 11.24 -1.87 29.01
C ASP A 46 11.92 -2.29 27.74
N ALA A 47 13.26 -2.27 27.73
CA ALA A 47 14.03 -2.75 26.59
C ALA A 47 13.72 -4.23 26.29
N LEU A 48 13.64 -5.08 27.32
CA LEU A 48 13.29 -6.50 27.15
C LEU A 48 11.86 -6.71 26.66
N ILE A 49 10.88 -5.97 27.18
CA ILE A 49 9.48 -6.07 26.73
C ILE A 49 9.34 -5.57 25.30
N LEU A 50 9.96 -4.43 24.98
CA LEU A 50 9.98 -3.87 23.64
C LEU A 50 10.60 -4.87 22.66
N LEU A 51 11.77 -5.43 23.00
CA LEU A 51 12.43 -6.45 22.18
C LEU A 51 11.53 -7.67 21.99
N GLY A 52 10.94 -8.20 23.06
CA GLY A 52 10.03 -9.35 22.98
C GLY A 52 8.81 -9.09 22.10
N LEU A 53 8.21 -7.90 22.19
CA LEU A 53 7.08 -7.51 21.35
C LEU A 53 7.48 -7.30 19.89
N VAL A 54 8.63 -6.69 19.64
CA VAL A 54 9.17 -6.49 18.27
C VAL A 54 9.51 -7.84 17.63
N VAL A 55 10.19 -8.74 18.36
CA VAL A 55 10.50 -10.08 17.87
C VAL A 55 9.22 -10.87 17.62
N PHE A 56 8.27 -10.86 18.57
CA PHE A 56 6.97 -11.50 18.38
C PHE A 56 6.28 -10.97 17.12
N ALA A 57 6.19 -9.66 16.97
CA ALA A 57 5.45 -9.05 15.86
C ALA A 57 6.16 -9.26 14.51
N LEU A 58 7.50 -9.32 14.49
CA LEU A 58 8.27 -9.66 13.30
C LEU A 58 8.02 -11.11 12.87
N VAL A 59 8.19 -12.07 13.79
CA VAL A 59 7.98 -13.50 13.51
C VAL A 59 6.53 -13.75 13.08
N PHE A 60 5.58 -13.16 13.79
CA PHE A 60 4.15 -13.30 13.50
C PHE A 60 3.77 -12.75 12.12
N ARG A 61 4.39 -11.64 11.68
CA ARG A 61 4.11 -11.03 10.38
C ARG A 61 4.89 -11.64 9.22
N LEU A 62 6.07 -12.20 9.46
CA LEU A 62 6.86 -12.90 8.45
C LEU A 62 6.30 -14.27 8.10
N TRP A 63 5.60 -14.91 9.03
CA TRP A 63 5.07 -16.26 8.82
C TRP A 63 4.14 -16.33 7.60
N ARG A 64 4.50 -17.09 6.57
CA ARG A 64 3.74 -17.21 5.29
C ARG A 64 3.51 -15.87 4.57
N LEU A 65 4.46 -14.94 4.61
CA LEU A 65 4.30 -13.61 4.00
C LEU A 65 4.14 -13.65 2.47
N ASP A 66 4.73 -14.67 1.85
CA ASP A 66 4.64 -15.00 0.42
C ASP A 66 3.22 -15.40 -0.01
N VAL A 67 2.32 -15.77 0.94
CA VAL A 67 0.96 -16.20 0.63
C VAL A 67 -0.05 -15.04 0.82
N PRO A 68 -0.88 -14.73 -0.19
CA PRO A 68 -0.94 -15.34 -1.52
C PRO A 68 0.19 -14.88 -2.45
N ARG A 69 0.67 -15.76 -3.35
CA ARG A 69 1.81 -15.45 -4.24
C ARG A 69 1.43 -14.55 -5.41
N GLY A 70 0.18 -14.61 -5.86
CA GLY A 70 -0.34 -13.78 -6.93
C GLY A 70 -0.72 -12.36 -6.47
N HIS A 71 -0.90 -11.50 -7.46
CA HIS A 71 -1.50 -10.18 -7.29
C HIS A 71 -3.01 -10.30 -7.03
N HIS A 72 -3.48 -9.62 -6.00
CA HIS A 72 -4.91 -9.60 -5.63
C HIS A 72 -5.27 -8.21 -5.09
N PHE A 73 -6.54 -7.82 -5.25
CA PHE A 73 -7.14 -6.53 -4.85
C PHE A 73 -6.80 -5.32 -5.74
N ASP A 74 -7.79 -4.45 -6.01
CA ASP A 74 -7.76 -3.30 -6.93
C ASP A 74 -6.63 -2.25 -6.71
N GLU A 75 -5.80 -2.35 -5.66
CA GLU A 75 -4.60 -1.50 -5.48
C GLU A 75 -3.31 -2.28 -5.81
N VAL A 76 -3.36 -3.22 -6.77
CA VAL A 76 -2.22 -4.04 -7.23
C VAL A 76 -1.01 -3.19 -7.62
N TYR A 77 -1.29 -1.99 -8.09
CA TYR A 77 -0.38 -1.11 -8.80
C TYR A 77 0.82 -0.60 -7.99
N HIS A 78 0.78 -0.67 -6.66
CA HIS A 78 1.93 -0.26 -5.84
C HIS A 78 3.17 -1.15 -6.02
N ALA A 79 2.97 -2.46 -6.21
CA ALA A 79 4.06 -3.39 -6.49
C ALA A 79 4.57 -3.20 -7.92
N ARG A 80 3.67 -3.10 -8.90
CA ARG A 80 3.95 -2.75 -10.31
C ARG A 80 4.80 -1.49 -10.42
N SER A 81 4.37 -0.39 -9.80
CA SER A 81 5.14 0.85 -9.84
C SER A 81 6.49 0.74 -9.11
N GLY A 82 6.62 -0.14 -8.12
CA GLY A 82 7.92 -0.48 -7.55
C GLY A 82 8.86 -1.11 -8.58
N ALA A 83 8.34 -2.03 -9.40
CA ALA A 83 9.06 -2.66 -10.51
C ALA A 83 9.41 -1.67 -11.63
N GLU A 84 8.48 -0.79 -12.04
CA GLU A 84 8.71 0.28 -13.02
C GLU A 84 9.85 1.22 -12.59
N TRP A 85 9.90 1.61 -11.31
CA TRP A 85 11.00 2.42 -10.78
C TRP A 85 12.35 1.69 -10.81
N LEU A 86 12.38 0.39 -10.53
CA LEU A 86 13.61 -0.40 -10.63
C LEU A 86 14.08 -0.52 -12.07
N ALA A 87 13.16 -0.76 -13.00
CA ALA A 87 13.45 -0.79 -14.42
C ALA A 87 14.06 0.53 -14.89
N ASN A 88 13.54 1.67 -14.42
CA ASN A 88 14.14 2.98 -14.67
C ASN A 88 15.55 3.09 -14.09
N TRP A 89 15.73 2.83 -12.80
CA TRP A 89 17.01 3.03 -12.11
C TRP A 89 18.12 2.07 -12.57
N GLN A 90 17.77 0.88 -13.04
CA GLN A 90 18.72 -0.15 -13.47
C GLN A 90 18.98 -0.08 -14.98
N ASN A 91 17.94 0.15 -15.78
CA ASN A 91 18.01 0.00 -17.25
C ASN A 91 17.82 1.32 -18.02
N GLY A 92 17.51 2.43 -17.34
CA GLY A 92 17.29 3.73 -17.98
C GLY A 92 15.98 3.79 -18.77
N TRP A 93 15.01 2.96 -18.43
CA TRP A 93 13.68 2.97 -19.05
C TRP A 93 12.83 4.04 -18.39
N ASN A 94 12.77 5.19 -19.02
CA ASN A 94 12.02 6.36 -18.59
C ASN A 94 10.55 6.22 -18.99
N ARG A 95 9.86 5.20 -18.47
CA ARG A 95 8.40 5.07 -18.62
C ARG A 95 7.67 5.83 -17.51
N ASP A 96 6.43 6.25 -17.78
CA ASP A 96 5.60 6.79 -16.71
C ASP A 96 5.31 5.72 -15.66
N VAL A 97 5.10 6.18 -14.44
CA VAL A 97 4.71 5.33 -13.33
C VAL A 97 3.20 5.19 -13.36
N TYR A 98 2.71 3.96 -13.40
CA TYR A 98 1.27 3.71 -13.51
C TYR A 98 0.48 4.34 -12.35
N GLU A 99 0.91 4.12 -11.10
CA GLU A 99 0.16 4.54 -9.92
C GLU A 99 0.48 6.00 -9.53
N TRP A 100 -0.15 6.95 -10.19
CA TRP A 100 0.01 8.38 -9.91
C TRP A 100 -0.96 8.92 -8.86
N THR A 101 -1.95 8.15 -8.40
CA THR A 101 -3.02 8.65 -7.51
C THR A 101 -2.54 8.93 -6.07
N HIS A 102 -1.34 8.45 -5.71
CA HIS A 102 -0.69 8.69 -4.42
C HIS A 102 0.76 9.19 -4.56
N PRO A 103 1.29 9.90 -3.55
CA PRO A 103 2.70 10.27 -3.48
C PRO A 103 3.66 9.07 -3.63
N MET A 104 4.90 9.31 -4.06
CA MET A 104 5.78 8.26 -4.56
C MET A 104 6.54 7.45 -3.49
N LEU A 105 6.69 7.95 -2.26
CA LEU A 105 7.61 7.35 -1.29
C LEU A 105 7.31 5.88 -0.95
N ALA A 106 6.03 5.49 -0.89
CA ALA A 106 5.63 4.11 -0.63
C ALA A 106 6.21 3.13 -1.67
N LYS A 107 6.20 3.54 -2.95
CA LYS A 107 6.66 2.74 -4.08
C LYS A 107 8.17 2.53 -4.00
N TYR A 108 8.92 3.56 -3.60
CA TYR A 108 10.36 3.43 -3.37
C TYR A 108 10.68 2.49 -2.21
N LEU A 109 9.87 2.49 -1.15
CA LEU A 109 10.05 1.55 -0.04
C LEU A 109 9.74 0.10 -0.46
N ILE A 110 8.76 -0.10 -1.35
CA ILE A 110 8.44 -1.41 -1.93
C ILE A 110 9.56 -1.86 -2.88
N ALA A 111 10.05 -0.99 -3.76
CA ALA A 111 11.23 -1.23 -4.61
C ALA A 111 12.47 -1.60 -3.79
N ALA A 112 12.71 -0.92 -2.67
CA ALA A 112 13.78 -1.29 -1.75
C ALA A 112 13.55 -2.69 -1.12
N GLY A 113 12.30 -3.07 -0.87
CA GLY A 113 11.93 -4.41 -0.43
C GLY A 113 12.29 -5.49 -1.44
N ILE A 114 12.04 -5.23 -2.74
CA ILE A 114 12.44 -6.10 -3.87
C ILE A 114 13.95 -6.34 -3.84
N VAL A 115 14.72 -5.26 -3.90
CA VAL A 115 16.19 -5.33 -3.96
C VAL A 115 16.80 -6.02 -2.74
N VAL A 116 16.24 -5.80 -1.55
CA VAL A 116 16.76 -6.40 -0.30
C VAL A 116 16.42 -7.89 -0.20
N ALA A 117 15.24 -8.31 -0.66
CA ALA A 117 14.83 -9.70 -0.58
C ALA A 117 15.49 -10.57 -1.64
N ASP A 118 15.78 -9.99 -2.81
CA ASP A 118 16.33 -10.67 -3.99
C ASP A 118 15.47 -11.92 -4.34
N PRO A 119 14.22 -11.69 -4.81
CA PRO A 119 13.24 -12.75 -4.96
C PRO A 119 13.59 -13.75 -6.06
N ASN A 120 14.50 -13.41 -6.97
CA ASN A 120 14.84 -14.21 -8.16
C ASN A 120 16.26 -14.78 -8.12
N LYS A 121 16.85 -14.97 -6.95
CA LYS A 121 18.21 -15.52 -6.85
C LYS A 121 18.31 -16.99 -7.25
N VAL A 122 19.52 -17.36 -7.69
CA VAL A 122 19.93 -18.76 -7.83
C VAL A 122 19.99 -19.41 -6.45
N VAL A 123 19.16 -20.43 -6.22
CA VAL A 123 19.12 -21.20 -4.97
C VAL A 123 19.95 -22.47 -5.02
N GLY A 124 20.35 -22.91 -6.22
CA GLY A 124 21.32 -23.97 -6.41
C GLY A 124 21.47 -24.37 -7.88
N SER A 125 22.40 -25.27 -8.15
CA SER A 125 22.57 -25.89 -9.46
C SER A 125 22.94 -27.36 -9.31
N SER A 126 22.64 -28.16 -10.32
CA SER A 126 23.14 -29.53 -10.47
C SER A 126 23.78 -29.68 -11.84
N GLU A 127 24.83 -30.49 -11.93
CA GLU A 127 25.45 -30.85 -13.20
C GLU A 127 24.57 -31.88 -13.91
N LEU A 128 24.42 -31.70 -15.23
CA LEU A 128 23.84 -32.65 -16.15
C LEU A 128 24.99 -33.34 -16.88
N ASP A 129 24.82 -34.64 -17.17
CA ASP A 129 25.81 -35.39 -17.97
C ASP A 129 26.05 -34.74 -19.34
N GLU A 130 24.98 -34.19 -19.93
CA GLU A 130 25.00 -33.49 -21.21
C GLU A 130 24.01 -32.30 -21.23
N PRO A 131 24.31 -31.21 -21.97
CA PRO A 131 23.38 -30.09 -22.15
C PRO A 131 22.05 -30.55 -22.74
N SER A 132 20.95 -30.18 -22.06
CA SER A 132 19.61 -30.68 -22.39
C SER A 132 18.68 -29.57 -22.87
N PRO A 133 18.31 -29.52 -24.17
CA PRO A 133 17.41 -28.49 -24.72
C PRO A 133 15.92 -28.78 -24.52
N ALA A 134 15.57 -29.86 -23.83
CA ALA A 134 14.19 -30.15 -23.44
C ALA A 134 14.12 -30.40 -21.93
N VAL A 135 13.24 -29.66 -21.25
CA VAL A 135 13.00 -29.76 -19.81
C VAL A 135 11.50 -29.79 -19.56
N ALA A 136 11.03 -30.72 -18.74
CA ALA A 136 9.68 -30.72 -18.18
C ALA A 136 9.74 -30.99 -16.67
N VAL A 137 8.73 -30.57 -15.93
CA VAL A 137 8.71 -30.74 -14.47
C VAL A 137 7.36 -31.34 -14.05
N ALA A 138 7.41 -32.43 -13.30
CA ALA A 138 6.27 -32.96 -12.56
C ALA A 138 6.34 -32.45 -11.11
N PRO A 139 5.41 -31.57 -10.68
CA PRO A 139 5.39 -31.01 -9.33
C PRO A 139 5.11 -32.09 -8.26
N GLU A 140 5.50 -31.83 -7.00
CA GLU A 140 5.39 -32.76 -5.87
C GLU A 140 4.01 -33.42 -5.75
N ARG A 141 2.91 -32.66 -5.81
CA ARG A 141 1.54 -33.22 -5.71
C ARG A 141 1.18 -34.20 -6.82
N SER A 142 1.75 -34.02 -8.01
CA SER A 142 1.53 -34.90 -9.15
C SER A 142 2.51 -36.09 -9.16
N SER A 143 3.49 -36.14 -8.24
CA SER A 143 4.56 -37.15 -8.20
C SER A 143 4.21 -38.50 -7.55
N LEU A 144 2.91 -38.81 -7.41
CA LEU A 144 2.39 -40.14 -7.03
C LEU A 144 2.96 -40.70 -5.71
N GLY A 145 3.02 -39.87 -4.67
CA GLY A 145 3.41 -40.28 -3.31
C GLY A 145 4.88 -40.10 -2.96
N ARG A 146 5.68 -39.50 -3.85
CA ARG A 146 7.01 -38.97 -3.50
C ARG A 146 6.87 -37.57 -2.90
N HIS A 147 7.79 -37.22 -2.00
CA HIS A 147 7.80 -35.93 -1.28
C HIS A 147 8.56 -34.81 -2.05
N ARG A 148 8.83 -34.99 -3.34
CA ARG A 148 9.68 -34.09 -4.13
C ARG A 148 9.29 -34.09 -5.61
N SER A 149 9.42 -32.93 -6.25
CA SER A 149 9.21 -32.73 -7.68
C SER A 149 10.26 -33.45 -8.53
N ILE A 150 9.86 -33.90 -9.71
CA ILE A 150 10.71 -34.61 -10.67
C ILE A 150 10.94 -33.72 -11.88
N VAL A 151 12.20 -33.54 -12.27
CA VAL A 151 12.58 -32.87 -13.51
C VAL A 151 12.93 -33.92 -14.57
N PHE A 152 12.45 -33.73 -15.79
CA PHE A 152 12.79 -34.54 -16.95
C PHE A 152 13.69 -33.73 -17.86
N THR A 153 14.83 -34.30 -18.24
CA THR A 153 15.78 -33.70 -19.18
C THR A 153 16.06 -34.67 -20.33
N ALA A 154 16.19 -34.15 -21.54
CA ALA A 154 16.65 -34.93 -22.70
C ALA A 154 17.84 -34.22 -23.38
N PRO A 155 18.99 -34.90 -23.54
CA PRO A 155 20.15 -34.36 -24.26
C PRO A 155 19.87 -34.10 -25.74
N ALA A 156 20.56 -33.12 -26.32
CA ALA A 156 20.37 -32.73 -27.70
C ALA A 156 20.65 -33.89 -28.68
N GLY A 157 19.65 -34.27 -29.48
CA GLY A 157 19.76 -35.35 -30.46
C GLY A 157 19.79 -36.77 -29.86
N GLY A 158 19.67 -36.90 -28.54
CA GLY A 158 19.55 -38.16 -27.84
C GLY A 158 18.12 -38.69 -27.81
N SER A 159 17.97 -39.99 -27.55
CA SER A 159 16.68 -40.65 -27.28
C SER A 159 16.39 -40.83 -25.80
N THR A 160 17.34 -40.48 -24.93
CA THR A 160 17.27 -40.79 -23.51
C THR A 160 16.62 -39.66 -22.73
N ILE A 161 15.59 -40.02 -21.96
CA ILE A 161 14.93 -39.17 -20.96
C ILE A 161 15.56 -39.50 -19.61
N VAL A 162 16.06 -38.49 -18.90
CA VAL A 162 16.56 -38.63 -17.54
C VAL A 162 15.56 -37.95 -16.61
N ALA A 163 15.01 -38.68 -15.65
CA ALA A 163 14.29 -38.12 -14.52
C ALA A 163 15.25 -37.89 -13.36
N GLY A 164 15.38 -36.65 -12.93
CA GLY A 164 16.09 -36.27 -11.73
C GLY A 164 15.15 -35.77 -10.64
N ASP A 165 15.59 -35.85 -9.40
CA ASP A 165 15.04 -35.07 -8.30
C ASP A 165 15.31 -33.57 -8.58
N ALA A 166 14.26 -32.75 -8.66
CA ALA A 166 14.40 -31.34 -9.06
C ALA A 166 15.25 -30.51 -8.08
N GLU A 167 15.35 -30.92 -6.81
CA GLU A 167 16.09 -30.19 -5.76
C GLU A 167 17.55 -30.62 -5.63
N THR A 168 17.86 -31.89 -5.85
CA THR A 168 19.21 -32.43 -5.69
C THR A 168 19.92 -32.69 -7.02
N GLY A 169 19.15 -32.88 -8.10
CA GLY A 169 19.65 -33.33 -9.40
C GLY A 169 19.99 -34.82 -9.43
N GLU A 170 19.73 -35.58 -8.36
CA GLU A 170 19.99 -37.02 -8.32
C GLU A 170 19.11 -37.74 -9.34
N GLU A 171 19.72 -38.52 -10.23
CA GLU A 171 19.00 -39.34 -11.19
C GLU A 171 18.13 -40.37 -10.44
N VAL A 172 16.84 -40.30 -10.69
CA VAL A 172 15.83 -41.20 -10.13
C VAL A 172 15.62 -42.39 -11.05
N ALA A 173 15.55 -42.12 -12.34
CA ALA A 173 15.34 -43.11 -13.37
C ALA A 173 15.63 -42.53 -14.76
N ARG A 174 15.77 -43.41 -15.74
CA ARG A 174 16.22 -43.12 -17.09
C ARG A 174 15.48 -44.01 -18.06
N TRP A 175 15.11 -43.51 -19.23
CA TRP A 175 14.41 -44.29 -20.26
C TRP A 175 14.84 -43.87 -21.65
N ASP A 176 14.69 -44.76 -22.62
CA ASP A 176 14.86 -44.43 -24.03
C ASP A 176 13.50 -44.32 -24.71
N ALA A 177 13.22 -43.16 -25.31
CA ALA A 177 12.20 -43.02 -26.33
C ALA A 177 12.59 -43.86 -27.56
N ALA A 178 11.70 -44.05 -28.53
CA ALA A 178 11.97 -44.86 -29.73
C ALA A 178 13.05 -44.29 -30.70
N GLY A 179 13.90 -43.35 -30.24
CA GLY A 179 14.76 -42.45 -31.03
C GLY A 179 14.68 -40.97 -30.59
N PRO A 180 15.19 -40.00 -31.39
CA PRO A 180 15.58 -38.68 -30.89
C PRO A 180 14.45 -37.76 -30.41
N ILE A 181 14.69 -37.05 -29.32
CA ILE A 181 13.72 -36.17 -28.63
C ILE A 181 13.97 -34.71 -29.02
N ALA A 182 12.90 -33.97 -29.31
CA ALA A 182 12.93 -32.54 -29.59
C ALA A 182 12.28 -31.68 -28.49
N SER A 183 11.25 -32.19 -27.82
CA SER A 183 10.53 -31.43 -26.78
C SER A 183 9.94 -32.35 -25.72
N LEU A 184 9.77 -31.79 -24.50
CA LEU A 184 9.16 -32.47 -23.36
C LEU A 184 8.10 -31.55 -22.77
N ALA A 185 6.96 -32.11 -22.37
CA ALA A 185 5.95 -31.41 -21.57
C ALA A 185 5.31 -32.38 -20.58
N TYR A 186 4.90 -31.88 -19.42
CA TYR A 186 4.22 -32.66 -18.40
C TYR A 186 2.74 -32.25 -18.34
N ASP A 187 1.84 -33.21 -18.49
CA ASP A 187 0.42 -33.02 -18.31
C ASP A 187 0.05 -33.39 -16.86
N GLY A 188 -0.37 -32.39 -16.08
CA GLY A 188 -0.73 -32.58 -14.68
C GLY A 188 -2.13 -33.18 -14.46
N ASP A 189 -3.07 -32.96 -15.39
CA ASP A 189 -4.46 -33.43 -15.25
C ASP A 189 -4.58 -34.91 -15.63
N ALA A 190 -3.81 -35.34 -16.62
CA ALA A 190 -3.54 -36.73 -16.93
C ALA A 190 -2.06 -36.99 -16.65
N PRO A 191 -1.65 -37.45 -15.44
CA PRO A 191 -0.27 -37.41 -14.91
C PRO A 191 0.76 -38.20 -15.75
N ARG A 192 1.11 -37.63 -16.90
CA ARG A 192 1.88 -38.26 -17.97
C ARG A 192 2.88 -37.28 -18.57
N LEU A 193 4.00 -37.82 -19.02
CA LEU A 193 5.00 -37.10 -19.78
C LEU A 193 4.71 -37.24 -21.27
N LEU A 194 4.67 -36.11 -21.99
CA LEU A 194 4.54 -36.02 -23.43
C LEU A 194 5.93 -35.79 -24.04
N VAL A 195 6.34 -36.67 -24.95
CA VAL A 195 7.69 -36.68 -25.54
C VAL A 195 7.59 -36.47 -27.04
N GLY A 196 7.91 -35.25 -27.48
CA GLY A 196 7.90 -34.87 -28.89
C GLY A 196 9.15 -35.33 -29.61
N ARG A 197 8.97 -35.94 -30.78
CA ARG A 197 10.03 -36.55 -31.58
C ARG A 197 10.72 -35.57 -32.52
N ALA A 198 12.04 -35.70 -32.66
CA ALA A 198 12.82 -34.86 -33.59
C ALA A 198 12.85 -35.42 -35.03
N ASP A 199 12.56 -36.72 -35.19
CA ASP A 199 12.67 -37.47 -36.45
C ASP A 199 11.31 -37.87 -37.05
N SER A 200 10.22 -37.59 -36.36
CA SER A 200 8.86 -37.93 -36.77
C SER A 200 7.84 -37.00 -36.12
N GLY A 201 6.67 -36.80 -36.74
CA GLY A 201 5.51 -36.14 -36.12
C GLY A 201 4.78 -37.03 -35.12
N THR A 202 5.52 -37.70 -34.24
CA THR A 202 4.92 -38.54 -33.21
C THR A 202 5.20 -37.99 -31.83
N VAL A 203 4.25 -38.16 -30.91
CA VAL A 203 4.40 -37.84 -29.49
C VAL A 203 4.20 -39.12 -28.69
N GLU A 204 5.24 -39.55 -28.00
CA GLU A 204 5.18 -40.71 -27.09
C GLU A 204 4.65 -40.24 -25.74
N THR A 205 3.76 -41.03 -25.12
CA THR A 205 3.16 -40.73 -23.82
C THR A 205 3.65 -41.73 -22.79
N PHE A 206 4.06 -41.25 -21.62
CA PHE A 206 4.55 -42.10 -20.54
C PHE A 206 3.85 -41.77 -19.22
N GLU A 207 3.21 -42.76 -18.61
CA GLU A 207 2.62 -42.62 -17.27
C GLU A 207 3.73 -42.38 -16.24
N LEU A 208 3.57 -41.35 -15.41
CA LEU A 208 4.58 -41.01 -14.40
C LEU A 208 4.84 -42.17 -13.43
N ALA A 209 3.78 -42.91 -13.05
CA ALA A 209 3.89 -44.07 -12.18
C ALA A 209 4.79 -45.16 -12.78
N GLY A 210 4.57 -45.44 -14.08
CA GLY A 210 5.28 -46.46 -14.82
C GLY A 210 6.75 -46.09 -15.03
N LEU A 211 7.01 -44.82 -15.34
CA LEU A 211 8.35 -44.25 -15.39
C LEU A 211 9.07 -44.54 -14.06
N LEU A 212 8.58 -43.96 -12.96
CA LEU A 212 9.26 -44.00 -11.67
C LEU A 212 9.37 -45.39 -11.02
N ALA A 213 8.57 -46.36 -11.46
CA ALA A 213 8.58 -47.74 -10.95
C ALA A 213 9.58 -48.67 -11.67
N SER A 214 10.19 -48.24 -12.78
CA SER A 214 11.10 -49.06 -13.58
C SER A 214 12.54 -48.49 -13.57
N PRO A 215 13.33 -48.73 -12.50
CA PRO A 215 14.71 -48.25 -12.41
C PRO A 215 15.66 -48.84 -13.47
N ASP A 216 15.29 -49.96 -14.10
CA ASP A 216 16.05 -50.60 -15.20
C ASP A 216 15.82 -49.94 -16.58
N GLY A 217 15.04 -48.85 -16.61
CA GLY A 217 14.87 -47.97 -17.77
C GLY A 217 14.03 -48.48 -18.94
N ARG A 218 13.05 -49.33 -18.66
CA ARG A 218 12.12 -49.87 -19.67
C ARG A 218 10.65 -49.71 -19.26
N ALA A 219 10.25 -48.48 -18.98
CA ALA A 219 8.83 -48.18 -18.83
C ALA A 219 8.17 -48.24 -20.22
N PRO A 220 7.15 -49.08 -20.43
CA PRO A 220 6.40 -49.06 -21.68
C PRO A 220 5.65 -47.73 -21.81
N PRO A 221 5.42 -47.24 -23.05
CA PRO A 221 4.51 -46.13 -23.30
C PRO A 221 3.13 -46.39 -22.67
N ALA A 222 2.47 -45.33 -22.24
CA ALA A 222 1.12 -45.35 -21.67
C ALA A 222 0.08 -45.88 -22.67
N GLY A 223 0.33 -45.66 -23.96
CA GLY A 223 -0.54 -46.05 -25.07
C GLY A 223 0.18 -45.97 -26.42
N PRO A 224 -0.57 -46.09 -27.53
CA PRO A 224 -0.01 -45.81 -28.86
C PRO A 224 0.47 -44.34 -28.95
N PRO A 225 1.50 -44.05 -29.75
CA PRO A 225 1.97 -42.68 -29.93
C PRO A 225 0.92 -41.83 -30.65
N ILE A 226 0.83 -40.56 -30.28
CA ILE A 226 -0.01 -39.57 -30.95
C ILE A 226 0.65 -39.23 -32.28
N VAL A 227 -0.06 -39.40 -33.40
CA VAL A 227 0.47 -39.14 -34.75
C VAL A 227 -0.05 -37.80 -35.25
N THR A 228 0.77 -36.76 -35.19
CA THR A 228 0.39 -35.36 -35.42
C THR A 228 0.44 -34.91 -36.88
N GLU A 229 0.88 -35.80 -37.78
CA GLU A 229 1.13 -35.52 -39.21
C GLU A 229 2.27 -34.51 -39.50
N LEU A 230 2.89 -33.94 -38.47
CA LEU A 230 4.05 -33.06 -38.59
C LEU A 230 5.32 -33.83 -39.02
N ALA A 231 6.34 -33.13 -39.51
CA ALA A 231 7.64 -33.74 -39.77
C ALA A 231 8.41 -34.05 -38.47
N ALA A 232 8.25 -33.20 -37.45
CA ALA A 232 8.83 -33.32 -36.12
C ALA A 232 7.99 -32.54 -35.09
N VAL A 233 8.06 -32.89 -33.81
CA VAL A 233 7.36 -32.19 -32.72
C VAL A 233 8.35 -31.43 -31.85
N SER A 234 8.54 -30.16 -32.19
CA SER A 234 9.56 -29.26 -31.62
C SER A 234 9.08 -28.43 -30.43
N GLN A 235 7.77 -28.36 -30.21
CA GLN A 235 7.16 -27.78 -29.01
C GLN A 235 5.89 -28.57 -28.71
N VAL A 236 5.69 -28.89 -27.43
CA VAL A 236 4.43 -29.39 -26.89
C VAL A 236 3.95 -28.35 -25.89
N ASP A 237 2.78 -27.78 -26.14
CA ASP A 237 2.11 -26.88 -25.20
C ASP A 237 0.91 -27.61 -24.60
N VAL A 238 0.78 -27.53 -23.28
CA VAL A 238 -0.29 -28.16 -22.49
C VAL A 238 -1.08 -27.04 -21.84
N PRO A 239 -2.14 -26.54 -22.49
CA PRO A 239 -2.95 -25.45 -21.97
C PRO A 239 -3.56 -25.85 -20.62
N ARG A 240 -3.51 -24.92 -19.66
CA ARG A 240 -4.02 -25.13 -18.30
C ARG A 240 -5.51 -25.47 -18.29
N GLU A 241 -6.30 -24.71 -19.05
CA GLU A 241 -7.73 -24.97 -19.22
C GLU A 241 -8.00 -25.09 -20.72
N GLY A 242 -8.74 -26.13 -21.09
CA GLY A 242 -8.95 -26.52 -22.48
C GLY A 242 -8.90 -28.04 -22.64
N ALA A 243 -9.69 -28.54 -23.59
CA ALA A 243 -9.75 -29.96 -23.91
C ALA A 243 -8.74 -30.36 -25.01
N VAL A 244 -7.66 -29.59 -25.19
CA VAL A 244 -6.72 -29.78 -26.31
C VAL A 244 -5.26 -29.80 -25.88
N LEU A 245 -4.44 -30.51 -26.65
CA LEU A 245 -2.98 -30.46 -26.65
C LEU A 245 -2.53 -29.79 -27.94
N LEU A 246 -1.50 -28.94 -27.84
CA LEU A 246 -0.99 -28.16 -28.97
C LEU A 246 0.44 -28.59 -29.30
N PHE A 247 0.67 -28.91 -30.57
CA PHE A 247 1.96 -29.39 -31.06
C PHE A 247 2.47 -28.50 -32.19
N ARG A 248 3.73 -28.05 -32.11
CA ARG A 248 4.39 -27.29 -33.18
C ARG A 248 5.51 -28.09 -33.82
N GLY A 249 5.50 -28.15 -35.15
CA GLY A 249 6.58 -28.67 -35.97
C GLY A 249 7.22 -27.59 -36.85
N PRO A 250 8.25 -27.96 -37.62
CA PRO A 250 8.84 -27.06 -38.61
C PRO A 250 7.89 -26.75 -39.79
N ASP A 251 6.87 -27.58 -39.99
CA ASP A 251 5.95 -27.58 -41.13
C ASP A 251 4.49 -27.23 -40.77
N GLY A 252 4.17 -27.05 -39.48
CA GLY A 252 2.84 -26.61 -39.07
C GLY A 252 2.58 -26.71 -37.58
N VAL A 253 1.29 -26.63 -37.24
CA VAL A 253 0.75 -26.80 -35.89
C VAL A 253 -0.35 -27.85 -35.94
N ALA A 254 -0.37 -28.75 -34.97
CA ALA A 254 -1.41 -29.76 -34.82
C ALA A 254 -2.09 -29.63 -33.45
N LEU A 255 -3.38 -29.93 -33.41
CA LEU A 255 -4.20 -29.97 -32.20
C LEU A 255 -4.71 -31.40 -31.98
N ALA A 256 -4.60 -31.90 -30.75
CA ALA A 256 -5.23 -33.16 -30.36
C ALA A 256 -6.20 -32.96 -29.21
N ASP A 257 -7.22 -33.82 -29.11
CA ASP A 257 -8.06 -33.87 -27.93
C ASP A 257 -7.27 -34.39 -26.73
N ARG A 258 -7.28 -33.68 -25.62
CA ARG A 258 -6.48 -34.02 -24.43
C ARG A 258 -6.95 -35.29 -23.73
N ALA A 259 -8.23 -35.65 -23.87
CA ALA A 259 -8.81 -36.82 -23.21
C ALA A 259 -8.68 -38.10 -24.06
N THR A 260 -8.79 -37.99 -25.39
CA THR A 260 -8.73 -39.15 -26.29
C THR A 260 -7.42 -39.30 -27.05
N ASP A 261 -6.58 -38.27 -27.04
CA ASP A 261 -5.35 -38.15 -27.84
C ASP A 261 -5.60 -38.16 -29.38
N ASP A 262 -6.85 -37.99 -29.82
CA ASP A 262 -7.20 -37.94 -31.24
C ASP A 262 -6.78 -36.59 -31.85
N VAL A 263 -5.96 -36.65 -32.91
CA VAL A 263 -5.52 -35.45 -33.64
C VAL A 263 -6.68 -34.93 -34.50
N ARG A 264 -7.02 -33.66 -34.28
CA ARG A 264 -8.12 -32.95 -34.99
C ARG A 264 -7.72 -32.55 -36.40
N GLY A 265 -6.43 -32.26 -36.60
CA GLY A 265 -5.83 -31.96 -37.90
C GLY A 265 -4.56 -31.13 -37.75
N ILE A 266 -4.08 -30.62 -38.89
CA ILE A 266 -2.87 -29.80 -39.00
C ILE A 266 -3.16 -28.48 -39.73
N ALA A 267 -2.68 -27.38 -39.16
CA ALA A 267 -2.56 -26.10 -39.84
C ALA A 267 -1.12 -25.95 -40.38
N ALA A 268 -0.95 -26.06 -41.70
CA ALA A 268 0.35 -26.00 -42.34
C ALA A 268 0.95 -24.59 -42.31
N GLY A 269 2.23 -24.47 -41.95
CA GLY A 269 2.93 -23.19 -41.90
C GLY A 269 4.25 -23.25 -41.12
N SER A 270 5.08 -22.21 -41.26
CA SER A 270 6.35 -22.11 -40.54
C SER A 270 6.20 -21.10 -39.39
N TYR A 271 5.96 -21.61 -38.20
CA TYR A 271 5.69 -20.78 -37.01
C TYR A 271 6.84 -20.83 -36.01
N GLY A 272 7.20 -19.69 -35.43
CA GLY A 272 8.28 -19.55 -34.45
C GLY A 272 7.93 -20.13 -33.09
N GLY A 273 6.84 -19.67 -32.49
CA GLY A 273 6.25 -20.17 -31.25
C GLY A 273 4.73 -20.10 -31.32
N VAL A 274 4.08 -20.94 -30.51
CA VAL A 274 2.62 -21.09 -30.49
C VAL A 274 2.09 -21.07 -29.06
N ALA A 275 0.86 -20.62 -28.89
CA ALA A 275 0.13 -20.67 -27.64
C ALA A 275 -1.37 -20.81 -27.89
N TYR A 276 -2.07 -21.52 -27.00
CA TYR A 276 -3.53 -21.67 -27.07
C TYR A 276 -4.26 -20.50 -26.39
N VAL A 277 -5.16 -19.85 -27.13
CA VAL A 277 -6.07 -18.80 -26.65
C VAL A 277 -7.43 -19.43 -26.39
N GLN A 278 -7.90 -19.32 -25.15
CA GLN A 278 -9.16 -19.92 -24.73
C GLN A 278 -10.35 -19.18 -25.33
N PRO A 279 -11.45 -19.90 -25.64
CA PRO A 279 -12.68 -19.29 -26.13
C PRO A 279 -13.37 -18.42 -25.06
N ILE A 280 -14.11 -17.41 -25.53
CA ILE A 280 -15.01 -16.60 -24.71
C ILE A 280 -16.46 -16.91 -25.09
N GLY A 281 -17.29 -17.23 -24.10
CA GLY A 281 -18.70 -17.52 -24.33
C GLY A 281 -18.92 -18.79 -25.15
N GLU A 282 -19.62 -18.66 -26.28
CA GLU A 282 -19.94 -19.77 -27.20
C GLU A 282 -18.97 -19.85 -28.40
N GLU A 283 -17.92 -19.01 -28.45
CA GLU A 283 -16.95 -19.04 -29.55
C GLU A 283 -16.00 -20.26 -29.47
N SER A 284 -15.39 -20.61 -30.60
CA SER A 284 -14.32 -21.62 -30.66
C SER A 284 -12.98 -21.00 -30.24
N GLY A 285 -12.12 -21.77 -29.56
CA GLY A 285 -10.79 -21.30 -29.16
C GLY A 285 -9.90 -21.04 -30.38
N SER A 286 -8.74 -20.42 -30.17
CA SER A 286 -7.79 -20.18 -31.28
C SER A 286 -6.36 -20.51 -30.88
N VAL A 287 -5.52 -20.77 -31.87
CA VAL A 287 -4.08 -20.91 -31.72
C VAL A 287 -3.44 -19.63 -32.21
N ALA A 288 -2.76 -18.93 -31.31
CA ALA A 288 -1.89 -17.83 -31.66
C ALA A 288 -0.50 -18.37 -32.04
N ALA A 289 0.04 -17.92 -33.16
CA ALA A 289 1.33 -18.35 -33.66
C ALA A 289 2.14 -17.16 -34.19
N THR A 290 3.44 -17.10 -33.87
CA THR A 290 4.32 -16.10 -34.47
C THR A 290 4.72 -16.53 -35.88
N ASP A 291 4.44 -15.71 -36.88
CA ASP A 291 4.86 -15.90 -38.26
C ASP A 291 5.97 -14.92 -38.60
N ALA A 292 7.21 -15.42 -38.67
CA ALA A 292 8.38 -14.60 -38.98
C ALA A 292 8.41 -14.12 -40.44
N ALA A 293 7.76 -14.82 -41.37
CA ALA A 293 7.72 -14.41 -42.77
C ALA A 293 6.79 -13.21 -42.97
N ARG A 294 5.68 -13.17 -42.24
CA ARG A 294 4.73 -12.04 -42.21
C ARG A 294 5.11 -10.96 -41.17
N ASN A 295 6.02 -11.28 -40.27
CA ASN A 295 6.31 -10.50 -39.05
C ASN A 295 5.03 -10.13 -38.28
N ALA A 296 4.18 -11.13 -38.06
CA ALA A 296 2.87 -10.97 -37.46
C ALA A 296 2.55 -12.12 -36.50
N ILE A 297 1.64 -11.88 -35.57
CA ILE A 297 0.98 -12.94 -34.81
C ILE A 297 -0.27 -13.34 -35.58
N VAL A 298 -0.38 -14.61 -35.94
CA VAL A 298 -1.54 -15.14 -36.65
C VAL A 298 -2.42 -15.97 -35.70
N PHE A 299 -3.73 -15.85 -35.85
CA PHE A 299 -4.73 -16.58 -35.10
C PHE A 299 -5.38 -17.63 -36.00
N ILE A 300 -5.24 -18.89 -35.63
CA ILE A 300 -5.77 -20.04 -36.34
C ILE A 300 -6.95 -20.56 -35.52
N ASP A 301 -8.10 -20.77 -36.15
CA ASP A 301 -9.26 -21.31 -35.44
C ASP A 301 -8.97 -22.73 -34.94
N ALA A 302 -9.22 -23.02 -33.67
CA ALA A 302 -8.85 -24.31 -33.06
C ALA A 302 -9.79 -25.47 -33.46
N GLU A 303 -10.92 -25.18 -34.10
CA GLU A 303 -11.86 -26.17 -34.59
C GLU A 303 -11.67 -26.45 -36.09
N THR A 304 -11.56 -25.40 -36.91
CA THR A 304 -11.39 -25.56 -38.36
C THR A 304 -9.93 -25.70 -38.79
N LEU A 305 -8.97 -25.26 -37.96
CA LEU A 305 -7.54 -25.17 -38.28
C LEU A 305 -7.23 -24.29 -39.50
N GLU A 306 -8.12 -23.35 -39.79
CA GLU A 306 -7.95 -22.36 -40.85
C GLU A 306 -7.70 -20.97 -40.24
N LEU A 307 -7.01 -20.12 -41.01
CA LEU A 307 -6.94 -18.69 -40.72
C LEU A 307 -8.34 -18.10 -40.84
N ARG A 308 -8.75 -17.29 -39.86
CA ARG A 308 -10.06 -16.64 -39.89
C ARG A 308 -10.06 -15.58 -41.00
N LEU A 309 -11.13 -15.50 -41.80
CA LEU A 309 -11.29 -14.50 -42.86
C LEU A 309 -12.55 -13.68 -42.59
N ASP A 310 -12.55 -12.39 -42.91
CA ASP A 310 -13.77 -11.57 -42.86
C ASP A 310 -14.71 -11.84 -44.05
N ASP A 311 -15.94 -11.33 -43.94
CA ASP A 311 -16.98 -11.47 -44.98
C ASP A 311 -16.60 -10.81 -46.33
N GLU A 312 -15.57 -9.95 -46.35
CA GLU A 312 -15.04 -9.28 -47.55
C GLU A 312 -13.77 -9.97 -48.11
N GLY A 313 -13.28 -11.03 -47.46
CA GLY A 313 -12.08 -11.80 -47.85
C GLY A 313 -10.76 -11.22 -47.34
N GLY A 314 -10.79 -10.32 -46.35
CA GLY A 314 -9.63 -9.86 -45.59
C GLY A 314 -9.17 -10.89 -44.55
N GLU A 315 -7.87 -10.96 -44.28
CA GLU A 315 -7.29 -11.84 -43.26
C GLU A 315 -7.66 -11.32 -41.85
N LEU A 316 -8.66 -11.92 -41.21
CA LEU A 316 -8.98 -11.71 -39.79
C LEU A 316 -7.96 -12.47 -38.94
N GLY A 317 -7.47 -11.89 -37.85
CA GLY A 317 -6.51 -12.58 -36.99
C GLY A 317 -5.07 -12.59 -37.49
N VAL A 318 -4.66 -11.66 -38.36
CA VAL A 318 -3.24 -11.38 -38.60
C VAL A 318 -2.90 -10.03 -37.97
N VAL A 319 -2.15 -10.06 -36.88
CA VAL A 319 -1.77 -8.85 -36.14
C VAL A 319 -0.29 -8.54 -36.43
N PRO A 320 0.00 -7.53 -37.28
CA PRO A 320 1.38 -7.18 -37.60
C PRO A 320 2.07 -6.59 -36.37
N ILE A 321 3.33 -6.99 -36.17
CA ILE A 321 4.18 -6.45 -35.10
C ILE A 321 5.23 -5.56 -35.77
N GLU A 322 5.42 -4.35 -35.24
CA GLU A 322 6.41 -3.44 -35.80
C GLU A 322 7.85 -3.94 -35.57
N ALA A 323 8.10 -4.49 -34.39
CA ALA A 323 9.37 -5.11 -34.05
C ALA A 323 9.53 -6.50 -34.69
N PRO A 324 10.75 -6.92 -35.07
CA PRO A 324 10.99 -8.27 -35.59
C PRO A 324 10.63 -9.34 -34.56
N LEU A 325 9.76 -10.28 -34.87
CA LEU A 325 9.44 -11.42 -33.99
C LEU A 325 10.60 -12.43 -33.99
N ILE A 326 10.98 -12.92 -32.80
CA ILE A 326 12.03 -13.94 -32.68
C ILE A 326 11.48 -15.37 -32.49
N GLY A 327 10.18 -15.50 -32.23
CA GLY A 327 9.48 -16.79 -32.23
C GLY A 327 8.74 -17.11 -30.94
N PRO A 328 9.40 -17.21 -29.76
CA PRO A 328 8.71 -17.64 -28.55
C PRO A 328 7.55 -16.73 -28.18
N LEU A 329 6.44 -17.36 -27.80
CA LEU A 329 5.15 -16.78 -27.50
C LEU A 329 4.55 -17.51 -26.31
N LEU A 330 3.88 -16.79 -25.43
CA LEU A 330 3.03 -17.39 -24.40
C LEU A 330 1.73 -16.63 -24.21
N THR A 331 0.76 -17.28 -23.56
CA THR A 331 -0.49 -16.69 -23.12
C THR A 331 -0.47 -16.40 -21.61
N SER A 332 -1.00 -15.23 -21.24
CA SER A 332 -1.24 -14.82 -19.85
C SER A 332 -2.70 -14.44 -19.64
N GLY A 333 -3.17 -14.43 -18.39
CA GLY A 333 -4.58 -14.20 -18.08
C GLY A 333 -5.50 -15.39 -18.38
N GLY A 334 -6.82 -15.14 -18.39
CA GLY A 334 -7.88 -16.12 -18.67
C GLY A 334 -9.23 -15.41 -18.92
N GLY A 335 -10.14 -16.05 -19.65
CA GLY A 335 -11.43 -15.43 -20.02
C GLY A 335 -11.26 -14.22 -20.94
N GLU A 336 -11.91 -13.10 -20.59
CA GLU A 336 -11.94 -11.84 -21.37
C GLU A 336 -10.68 -10.95 -21.24
N ASP A 337 -9.71 -11.33 -20.39
CA ASP A 337 -8.49 -10.58 -20.14
C ASP A 337 -7.23 -11.33 -20.62
N GLN A 338 -7.38 -12.22 -21.60
CA GLN A 338 -6.26 -13.00 -22.13
C GLN A 338 -5.29 -12.13 -22.93
N GLN A 339 -4.01 -12.32 -22.68
CA GLN A 339 -2.93 -11.59 -23.32
C GLN A 339 -1.94 -12.53 -23.97
N LEU A 340 -1.37 -12.08 -25.08
CA LEU A 340 -0.29 -12.74 -25.78
C LEU A 340 1.00 -11.96 -25.58
N LEU A 341 2.03 -12.65 -25.13
CA LEU A 341 3.34 -12.10 -24.86
C LEU A 341 4.35 -12.75 -25.81
N ALA A 342 4.79 -12.00 -26.82
CA ALA A 342 5.67 -12.46 -27.87
C ALA A 342 7.04 -11.80 -27.78
N LEU A 343 8.10 -12.58 -27.80
CA LEU A 343 9.45 -12.02 -27.80
C LEU A 343 9.79 -11.38 -29.15
N THR A 344 10.43 -10.23 -29.08
CA THR A 344 10.87 -9.45 -30.23
C THR A 344 12.39 -9.26 -30.22
N GLY A 345 12.94 -8.97 -31.40
CA GLY A 345 14.33 -8.59 -31.60
C GLY A 345 14.56 -7.12 -31.22
N ALA A 346 15.60 -6.53 -31.80
CA ALA A 346 16.03 -5.18 -31.43
C ALA A 346 14.91 -4.15 -31.57
N LEU A 347 14.71 -3.35 -30.51
CA LEU A 347 13.81 -2.20 -30.56
C LEU A 347 14.62 -0.92 -30.81
N PRO A 348 14.11 0.00 -31.64
CA PRO A 348 14.71 1.32 -31.79
C PRO A 348 14.64 2.11 -30.49
N ALA A 349 15.47 3.14 -30.37
CA ALA A 349 15.33 4.09 -29.27
C ALA A 349 14.00 4.85 -29.38
N SER A 350 13.35 5.05 -28.25
CA SER A 350 12.13 5.85 -28.11
C SER A 350 12.34 6.92 -27.03
N ASP A 351 11.32 7.73 -26.76
CA ASP A 351 11.34 8.67 -25.63
C ASP A 351 11.31 7.96 -24.27
N GLU A 352 10.88 6.69 -24.23
CA GLU A 352 10.73 5.90 -23.02
C GLU A 352 11.92 4.97 -22.73
N HIS A 353 12.69 4.57 -23.74
CA HIS A 353 13.83 3.68 -23.54
C HIS A 353 14.90 3.86 -24.64
N PRO A 354 16.19 3.62 -24.33
CA PRO A 354 17.22 3.53 -25.35
C PRO A 354 16.96 2.36 -26.32
N ALA A 355 17.69 2.32 -27.43
CA ALA A 355 17.63 1.17 -28.33
C ALA A 355 18.06 -0.11 -27.56
N THR A 356 17.29 -1.17 -27.70
CA THR A 356 17.53 -2.45 -27.02
C THR A 356 17.82 -3.56 -28.02
N MET A 357 18.48 -4.62 -27.55
CA MET A 357 18.75 -5.81 -28.35
C MET A 357 17.52 -6.72 -28.49
N GLY A 358 16.47 -6.45 -27.72
CA GLY A 358 15.28 -7.28 -27.63
C GLY A 358 14.12 -6.58 -26.95
N GLY A 359 12.94 -7.18 -27.06
CA GLY A 359 11.73 -6.69 -26.44
C GLY A 359 10.68 -7.77 -26.24
N LEU A 360 9.53 -7.33 -25.73
CA LEU A 360 8.35 -8.15 -25.49
C LEU A 360 7.12 -7.40 -26.01
N ALA A 361 6.49 -7.90 -27.06
CA ALA A 361 5.20 -7.40 -27.52
C ALA A 361 4.08 -8.01 -26.69
N SER A 362 3.20 -7.15 -26.16
CA SER A 362 1.97 -7.53 -25.47
C SER A 362 0.77 -7.22 -26.34
N LEU A 363 -0.09 -8.21 -26.54
CA LEU A 363 -1.31 -8.11 -27.32
C LEU A 363 -2.52 -8.51 -26.49
N ASP A 364 -3.64 -7.85 -26.77
CA ASP A 364 -4.96 -8.35 -26.44
C ASP A 364 -5.24 -9.59 -27.30
N ALA A 365 -5.49 -10.75 -26.68
CA ALA A 365 -5.81 -11.95 -27.45
C ALA A 365 -7.20 -11.84 -28.10
N ASP A 366 -8.11 -11.09 -27.50
CA ASP A 366 -9.51 -11.04 -27.89
C ASP A 366 -9.80 -9.89 -28.86
N ALA A 367 -9.29 -8.69 -28.54
CA ALA A 367 -9.36 -7.56 -29.45
C ALA A 367 -8.38 -7.69 -30.63
N GLN A 368 -7.39 -8.60 -30.53
CA GLN A 368 -6.35 -8.80 -31.53
C GLN A 368 -5.59 -7.51 -31.85
N THR A 369 -5.31 -6.72 -30.81
CA THR A 369 -4.59 -5.45 -30.91
C THR A 369 -3.32 -5.48 -30.08
N VAL A 370 -2.25 -4.89 -30.63
CA VAL A 370 -1.01 -4.65 -29.88
C VAL A 370 -1.28 -3.59 -28.81
N HIS A 371 -1.10 -3.96 -27.55
CA HIS A 371 -1.21 -3.04 -26.42
C HIS A 371 0.06 -2.23 -26.23
N ASP A 372 1.21 -2.91 -26.24
CA ASP A 372 2.51 -2.29 -25.99
C ASP A 372 3.66 -3.18 -26.49
N VAL A 373 4.82 -2.58 -26.73
CA VAL A 373 6.08 -3.29 -26.96
C VAL A 373 7.10 -2.79 -25.95
N VAL A 374 7.56 -3.70 -25.11
CA VAL A 374 8.32 -3.38 -23.89
C VAL A 374 9.78 -3.70 -24.12
N PRO A 375 10.70 -2.79 -23.79
CA PRO A 375 12.13 -3.08 -23.88
C PRO A 375 12.53 -4.21 -22.94
N LEU A 376 13.49 -5.02 -23.37
CA LEU A 376 14.20 -5.96 -22.51
C LEU A 376 15.67 -5.54 -22.37
N PRO A 377 16.36 -5.86 -21.25
CA PRO A 377 17.70 -5.35 -21.00
C PRO A 377 18.74 -5.93 -21.97
N GLY A 378 18.43 -7.08 -22.58
CA GLY A 378 19.28 -7.76 -23.55
C GLY A 378 18.48 -8.52 -24.61
N ALA A 379 19.16 -9.43 -25.32
CA ALA A 379 18.55 -10.24 -26.37
C ALA A 379 17.83 -11.46 -25.74
N PRO A 380 16.50 -11.58 -25.86
CA PRO A 380 15.76 -12.67 -25.28
C PRO A 380 15.85 -13.93 -26.15
N SER A 381 15.59 -15.08 -25.55
CA SER A 381 15.70 -16.39 -26.21
C SER A 381 14.58 -17.36 -25.83
N LEU A 382 14.15 -17.34 -24.56
CA LEU A 382 13.10 -18.19 -24.05
C LEU A 382 12.17 -17.36 -23.16
N ILE A 383 10.91 -17.75 -23.10
CA ILE A 383 9.90 -17.13 -22.26
C ILE A 383 9.13 -18.21 -21.52
N GLY A 384 8.76 -17.94 -20.28
CA GLY A 384 7.93 -18.83 -19.47
C GLY A 384 7.16 -18.04 -18.41
N ARG A 385 6.13 -18.64 -17.83
CA ARG A 385 5.28 -18.00 -16.83
C ARG A 385 5.19 -18.83 -15.57
N GLN A 386 5.39 -18.19 -14.43
CA GLN A 386 5.10 -18.76 -13.12
C GLN A 386 3.61 -18.60 -12.81
N VAL A 387 2.83 -19.66 -13.07
CA VAL A 387 1.35 -19.64 -13.10
C VAL A 387 0.68 -19.33 -11.76
N VAL A 388 1.39 -19.46 -10.64
CA VAL A 388 0.83 -19.19 -9.30
C VAL A 388 0.99 -17.72 -8.89
N ALA A 389 2.14 -17.12 -9.23
CA ALA A 389 2.42 -15.71 -8.98
C ALA A 389 1.92 -14.79 -10.11
N ASP A 390 1.66 -15.39 -11.28
CA ASP A 390 1.41 -14.71 -12.55
C ASP A 390 2.54 -13.72 -12.87
N ILE A 391 3.77 -14.24 -12.91
CA ILE A 391 4.98 -13.49 -13.27
C ILE A 391 5.64 -14.16 -14.47
N VAL A 392 6.08 -13.34 -15.42
CA VAL A 392 6.72 -13.81 -16.65
C VAL A 392 8.23 -13.79 -16.45
N TYR A 393 8.92 -14.79 -16.97
CA TYR A 393 10.37 -14.93 -16.92
C TYR A 393 10.90 -15.04 -18.35
N VAL A 394 11.87 -14.19 -18.68
CA VAL A 394 12.52 -14.18 -19.98
C VAL A 394 13.99 -14.52 -19.79
N ALA A 395 14.46 -15.61 -20.39
CA ALA A 395 15.89 -15.91 -20.45
C ALA A 395 16.51 -15.33 -21.71
N GLY A 396 17.77 -14.91 -21.61
CA GLY A 396 18.48 -14.30 -22.72
C GLY A 396 19.94 -14.04 -22.40
N VAL A 397 20.51 -13.08 -23.13
CA VAL A 397 21.87 -12.60 -22.94
C VAL A 397 21.87 -11.09 -22.80
N THR A 398 22.65 -10.57 -21.85
CA THR A 398 22.88 -9.12 -21.72
C THR A 398 23.56 -8.56 -22.98
N PRO A 399 23.63 -7.23 -23.15
CA PRO A 399 24.41 -6.63 -24.24
C PRO A 399 25.89 -7.01 -24.22
N GLY A 400 26.42 -7.42 -23.05
CA GLY A 400 27.78 -7.94 -22.89
C GLY A 400 27.96 -9.41 -23.27
N GLY A 401 26.87 -10.13 -23.57
CA GLY A 401 26.88 -11.56 -23.89
C GLY A 401 26.74 -12.48 -22.68
N GLU A 402 26.51 -11.95 -21.48
CA GLU A 402 26.35 -12.74 -20.26
C GLU A 402 24.95 -13.37 -20.21
N PRO A 403 24.82 -14.70 -19.98
CA PRO A 403 23.54 -15.39 -19.84
C PRO A 403 22.75 -14.96 -18.59
N VAL A 404 21.47 -14.66 -18.75
CA VAL A 404 20.62 -14.13 -17.66
C VAL A 404 19.15 -14.53 -17.80
N VAL A 405 18.40 -14.37 -16.69
CA VAL A 405 16.94 -14.39 -16.64
C VAL A 405 16.43 -13.08 -16.07
N TRP A 406 15.41 -12.50 -16.70
CA TRP A 406 14.70 -11.32 -16.22
C TRP A 406 13.26 -11.67 -15.84
N PRO A 407 12.80 -11.35 -14.62
CA PRO A 407 11.40 -11.36 -14.28
C PRO A 407 10.72 -10.11 -14.82
N ILE A 408 9.58 -10.31 -15.46
CA ILE A 408 8.73 -9.27 -16.03
C ILE A 408 7.44 -9.28 -15.24
N GLU A 409 7.12 -8.16 -14.61
CA GLU A 409 5.79 -7.93 -14.03
C GLU A 409 4.80 -7.83 -15.20
N PRO A 410 3.79 -8.72 -15.33
CA PRO A 410 3.01 -8.82 -16.57
C PRO A 410 1.72 -7.98 -16.58
N HIS A 411 1.52 -7.06 -15.64
CA HIS A 411 0.19 -6.51 -15.36
C HIS A 411 -0.25 -5.43 -16.36
N VAL A 412 -1.27 -5.75 -17.16
CA VAL A 412 -1.98 -4.84 -18.07
C VAL A 412 -3.43 -4.76 -17.60
N ASP A 413 -3.90 -3.53 -17.37
CA ASP A 413 -5.27 -3.28 -16.90
C ASP A 413 -6.25 -3.23 -18.10
N ILE A 414 -7.54 -3.27 -17.78
CA ILE A 414 -8.72 -3.32 -18.67
C ILE A 414 -8.50 -2.69 -20.06
N ARG A 415 -8.91 -3.43 -21.09
CA ARG A 415 -8.88 -3.10 -22.53
C ARG A 415 -9.02 -1.59 -22.85
N GLY A 416 -8.01 -1.03 -23.52
CA GLY A 416 -8.18 0.14 -24.39
C GLY A 416 -7.73 1.52 -23.89
N ASP A 417 -7.11 1.66 -22.72
CA ASP A 417 -6.54 2.96 -22.31
C ASP A 417 -5.23 2.78 -21.51
N THR A 418 -4.10 3.05 -22.18
CA THR A 418 -2.71 3.20 -21.68
C THR A 418 -1.82 1.96 -21.49
N SER A 419 -0.51 2.24 -21.46
CA SER A 419 0.63 1.33 -21.61
C SER A 419 0.59 0.13 -20.67
N ALA A 420 0.89 -1.04 -21.22
CA ALA A 420 1.19 -2.24 -20.46
C ALA A 420 2.37 -1.92 -19.53
N GLY A 421 2.16 -1.86 -18.21
CA GLY A 421 3.27 -1.52 -17.28
C GLY A 421 4.13 -2.71 -16.97
N LEU A 422 4.45 -3.40 -18.04
CA LEU A 422 5.41 -4.46 -18.10
C LEU A 422 6.77 -3.85 -17.80
N ALA A 423 7.40 -4.35 -16.75
CA ALA A 423 8.70 -3.88 -16.30
C ALA A 423 9.57 -5.06 -15.92
N ALA A 424 10.76 -5.14 -16.53
CA ALA A 424 11.84 -5.97 -16.04
C ALA A 424 12.49 -5.27 -14.84
N PHE A 425 12.45 -5.90 -13.67
CA PHE A 425 12.83 -5.24 -12.41
C PHE A 425 13.95 -5.93 -11.64
N ASP A 426 14.49 -7.01 -12.18
CA ASP A 426 15.56 -7.80 -11.58
C ASP A 426 16.40 -8.46 -12.70
N GLU A 427 17.59 -8.93 -12.34
CA GLU A 427 18.44 -9.70 -13.26
C GLU A 427 19.12 -10.85 -12.52
N THR A 428 18.95 -12.06 -13.05
CA THR A 428 19.52 -13.28 -12.48
C THR A 428 20.54 -13.88 -13.43
N SER A 429 21.82 -13.86 -13.05
CA SER A 429 22.89 -14.45 -13.85
C SER A 429 22.80 -15.97 -13.93
N LEU A 430 23.07 -16.52 -15.11
CA LEU A 430 23.19 -17.95 -15.38
C LEU A 430 24.66 -18.30 -15.70
N PRO A 431 25.10 -19.53 -15.41
CA PRO A 431 26.46 -19.98 -15.73
C PRO A 431 26.71 -20.12 -17.24
N GLY A 432 25.66 -20.42 -18.02
CA GLY A 432 25.71 -20.58 -19.47
C GLY A 432 24.37 -20.23 -20.13
N PRO A 433 24.32 -20.12 -21.49
CA PRO A 433 23.11 -19.77 -22.22
C PRO A 433 21.95 -20.73 -21.91
N ALA A 434 20.76 -20.19 -21.65
CA ALA A 434 19.57 -21.00 -21.40
C ALA A 434 19.19 -21.80 -22.66
N LEU A 435 18.99 -23.11 -22.50
CA LEU A 435 18.53 -24.01 -23.56
C LEU A 435 17.06 -24.36 -23.41
N ALA A 436 16.59 -24.53 -22.17
CA ALA A 436 15.20 -24.84 -21.84
C ALA A 436 14.87 -24.39 -20.42
N MET A 437 13.57 -24.14 -20.18
CA MET A 437 13.04 -23.71 -18.89
C MET A 437 11.83 -24.53 -18.50
N GLY A 438 11.67 -24.80 -17.21
CA GLY A 438 10.48 -25.45 -16.65
C GLY A 438 10.21 -24.97 -15.22
N PHE A 439 8.95 -24.90 -14.82
CA PHE A 439 8.57 -24.45 -13.48
C PHE A 439 8.22 -25.63 -12.58
N ASP A 440 8.82 -25.64 -11.40
CA ASP A 440 8.41 -26.47 -10.26
C ASP A 440 7.27 -25.75 -9.52
N ALA A 441 6.10 -25.75 -10.15
CA ALA A 441 4.88 -25.18 -9.60
C ALA A 441 3.66 -26.03 -9.96
N SER A 442 2.85 -26.31 -8.95
CA SER A 442 1.58 -27.04 -9.05
C SER A 442 0.41 -26.09 -9.25
N THR A 443 -0.67 -26.62 -9.81
CA THR A 443 -1.91 -25.88 -10.08
C THR A 443 -2.89 -25.90 -8.90
N ASP A 444 -2.68 -26.76 -7.90
CA ASP A 444 -3.69 -27.13 -6.90
C ASP A 444 -3.59 -26.38 -5.56
N GLY A 445 -2.57 -25.52 -5.38
CA GLY A 445 -2.45 -24.68 -4.19
C GLY A 445 -1.10 -23.98 -4.02
N GLN A 446 -1.13 -22.75 -3.48
CA GLN A 446 0.04 -21.86 -3.35
C GLN A 446 1.11 -22.34 -2.36
N GLY A 447 0.84 -23.39 -1.58
CA GLY A 447 1.74 -23.92 -0.54
C GLY A 447 2.28 -25.32 -0.84
N ASP A 448 2.02 -25.83 -2.03
CA ASP A 448 2.19 -27.25 -2.38
C ASP A 448 3.38 -27.52 -3.31
N ASP A 449 4.18 -26.48 -3.59
CA ASP A 449 5.37 -26.54 -4.42
C ASP A 449 6.42 -25.51 -3.95
N HIS A 450 7.63 -25.66 -4.51
CA HIS A 450 8.74 -24.77 -4.22
C HIS A 450 8.73 -23.48 -5.04
N GLY A 451 7.88 -23.36 -6.07
CA GLY A 451 7.77 -22.19 -6.93
C GLY A 451 9.07 -21.86 -7.66
N ARG A 452 9.89 -22.86 -8.02
CA ARG A 452 11.22 -22.65 -8.61
C ARG A 452 11.15 -22.67 -10.13
N LEU A 453 11.99 -21.86 -10.77
CA LEU A 453 12.30 -21.97 -12.19
C LEU A 453 13.56 -22.83 -12.36
N LEU A 454 13.47 -23.89 -13.15
CA LEU A 454 14.58 -24.74 -13.56
C LEU A 454 15.05 -24.31 -14.95
N VAL A 455 16.33 -23.98 -15.09
CA VAL A 455 16.93 -23.55 -16.35
C VAL A 455 18.06 -24.51 -16.71
N SER A 456 17.90 -25.24 -17.81
CA SER A 456 18.99 -26.02 -18.39
C SER A 456 19.87 -25.10 -19.22
N THR A 457 21.19 -25.23 -19.08
CA THR A 457 22.17 -24.33 -19.69
C THR A 457 23.12 -25.07 -20.63
N GLY A 458 23.69 -24.32 -21.58
CA GLY A 458 24.65 -24.83 -22.57
C GLY A 458 25.91 -25.46 -21.98
N ASP A 459 26.28 -25.08 -20.75
CA ASP A 459 27.42 -25.65 -20.03
C ASP A 459 27.09 -26.95 -19.29
N GLY A 460 25.90 -27.50 -19.50
CA GLY A 460 25.47 -28.75 -18.86
C GLY A 460 25.09 -28.55 -17.39
N ALA A 461 24.59 -27.37 -16.99
CA ALA A 461 24.05 -27.16 -15.65
C ALA A 461 22.52 -27.01 -15.69
N LEU A 462 21.84 -27.60 -14.71
CA LEU A 462 20.45 -27.34 -14.38
C LEU A 462 20.41 -26.39 -13.18
N VAL A 463 20.11 -25.12 -13.46
CA VAL A 463 20.07 -24.04 -12.47
C VAL A 463 18.68 -23.91 -11.88
N ARG A 464 18.60 -23.78 -10.56
CA ARG A 464 17.38 -23.51 -9.81
C ARG A 464 17.34 -22.04 -9.42
N VAL A 465 16.34 -21.33 -9.91
CA VAL A 465 16.03 -19.93 -9.59
C VAL A 465 14.77 -19.88 -8.73
N ASP A 466 14.77 -19.12 -7.64
CA ASP A 466 13.55 -18.86 -6.88
C ASP A 466 12.59 -18.02 -7.75
N ALA A 467 11.38 -18.49 -8.01
CA ALA A 467 10.37 -17.75 -8.74
C ALA A 467 9.07 -17.56 -7.91
N GLY A 468 9.10 -17.98 -6.64
CA GLY A 468 7.94 -17.99 -5.73
C GLY A 468 7.97 -16.85 -4.71
N SER A 469 9.12 -16.23 -4.49
CA SER A 469 9.35 -15.24 -3.42
C SER A 469 9.02 -13.78 -3.80
N ASN A 470 8.48 -13.50 -4.98
CA ASN A 470 8.14 -12.13 -5.41
C ASN A 470 7.20 -11.42 -4.44
N ALA A 471 6.09 -12.08 -4.07
CA ALA A 471 5.13 -11.53 -3.11
C ALA A 471 5.77 -11.25 -1.74
N PHE A 472 6.69 -12.12 -1.29
CA PHE A 472 7.44 -11.89 -0.06
C PHE A 472 8.24 -10.58 -0.14
N ALA A 473 8.95 -10.38 -1.25
CA ALA A 473 9.82 -9.23 -1.46
C ALA A 473 9.06 -7.91 -1.43
N TRP A 474 7.91 -7.83 -2.10
CA TRP A 474 7.09 -6.61 -2.17
C TRP A 474 6.45 -6.24 -0.83
N ARG A 475 6.18 -7.27 0.00
CA ARG A 475 5.56 -7.11 1.33
C ARG A 475 6.59 -6.93 2.44
N LEU A 476 7.87 -7.21 2.19
CA LEU A 476 8.94 -7.17 3.20
C LEU A 476 9.03 -5.81 3.90
N ALA A 477 9.04 -4.73 3.12
CA ALA A 477 9.08 -3.37 3.67
C ALA A 477 7.87 -3.10 4.58
N GLY A 478 6.66 -3.52 4.17
CA GLY A 478 5.45 -3.41 4.97
C GLY A 478 5.57 -4.11 6.32
N VAL A 479 6.17 -5.31 6.35
CA VAL A 479 6.36 -6.09 7.59
C VAL A 479 7.36 -5.43 8.53
N VAL A 480 8.48 -4.92 8.00
CA VAL A 480 9.48 -4.19 8.78
C VAL A 480 8.84 -2.96 9.43
N PHE A 481 8.08 -2.18 8.65
CA PHE A 481 7.40 -0.98 9.14
C PHE A 481 6.28 -1.32 10.14
N GLY A 482 5.44 -2.33 9.87
CA GLY A 482 4.43 -2.77 10.84
C GLY A 482 5.04 -3.28 12.15
N THR A 483 6.19 -3.92 12.09
CA THR A 483 6.96 -4.33 13.27
C THR A 483 7.49 -3.11 14.05
N LEU A 484 8.06 -2.13 13.34
CA LEU A 484 8.48 -0.87 13.92
C LEU A 484 7.31 -0.12 14.58
N LEU A 485 6.11 -0.15 13.97
CA LEU A 485 4.90 0.47 14.51
C LEU A 485 4.59 -0.03 15.92
N VAL A 486 4.64 -1.34 16.16
CA VAL A 486 4.42 -1.95 17.49
C VAL A 486 5.40 -1.38 18.51
N GLY A 487 6.67 -1.26 18.13
CA GLY A 487 7.69 -0.67 18.99
C GLY A 487 7.48 0.83 19.26
N LEU A 488 7.09 1.59 18.23
CA LEU A 488 6.79 3.02 18.37
C LEU A 488 5.58 3.27 19.27
N VAL A 489 4.52 2.45 19.16
CA VAL A 489 3.34 2.50 20.04
C VAL A 489 3.73 2.21 21.48
N TYR A 490 4.57 1.20 21.72
CA TYR A 490 5.11 0.90 23.04
C TYR A 490 5.84 2.12 23.60
N LEU A 491 6.79 2.70 22.85
CA LEU A 491 7.59 3.84 23.29
C LEU A 491 6.73 5.08 23.54
N LEU A 492 5.72 5.32 22.70
CA LEU A 492 4.78 6.43 22.85
C LEU A 492 4.02 6.31 24.16
N ALA A 493 3.36 5.18 24.39
CA ALA A 493 2.61 4.93 25.62
C ALA A 493 3.52 4.88 26.86
N ALA A 494 4.71 4.28 26.77
CA ALA A 494 5.66 4.14 27.89
C ALA A 494 6.24 5.49 28.34
N THR A 495 6.38 6.45 27.42
CA THR A 495 6.83 7.80 27.73
C THR A 495 5.69 8.74 28.10
N MET A 496 4.45 8.42 27.74
CA MET A 496 3.25 9.15 28.12
C MET A 496 2.79 8.86 29.55
N PHE A 497 2.84 7.59 29.95
CA PHE A 497 2.24 7.14 31.21
C PHE A 497 3.30 6.60 32.17
N SER A 498 3.05 6.71 33.47
CA SER A 498 3.91 6.13 34.50
C SER A 498 3.84 4.59 34.55
N ARG A 499 2.84 4.00 33.91
CA ARG A 499 2.46 2.59 34.02
C ARG A 499 2.90 1.80 32.81
N ARG A 500 3.90 0.93 33.00
CA ARG A 500 4.45 0.02 31.98
C ARG A 500 3.39 -0.86 31.32
N ARG A 501 2.39 -1.33 32.08
CA ARG A 501 1.34 -2.21 31.56
C ARG A 501 0.53 -1.56 30.43
N ILE A 502 0.31 -0.25 30.46
CA ILE A 502 -0.39 0.45 29.38
C ILE A 502 0.38 0.34 28.08
N ALA A 503 1.70 0.54 28.12
CA ALA A 503 2.55 0.42 26.95
C ALA A 503 2.58 -1.00 26.40
N ALA A 504 2.72 -2.00 27.28
CA ALA A 504 2.69 -3.40 26.90
C ALA A 504 1.33 -3.79 26.28
N LEU A 505 0.21 -3.38 26.89
CA LEU A 505 -1.14 -3.64 26.37
C LEU A 505 -1.36 -2.93 25.02
N ALA A 506 -1.02 -1.65 24.89
CA ALA A 506 -1.22 -0.90 23.66
C ALA A 506 -0.46 -1.53 22.48
N ALA A 507 0.81 -1.89 22.69
CA ALA A 507 1.63 -2.53 21.69
C ALA A 507 1.16 -3.96 21.38
N ALA A 508 0.74 -4.73 22.40
CA ALA A 508 0.15 -6.05 22.19
C ALA A 508 -1.15 -5.97 21.38
N PHE A 509 -2.02 -4.99 21.66
CA PHE A 509 -3.25 -4.77 20.90
C PHE A 509 -2.95 -4.46 19.45
N VAL A 510 -1.98 -3.59 19.14
CA VAL A 510 -1.56 -3.31 17.74
C VAL A 510 -0.86 -4.52 17.09
N ALA A 511 -0.21 -5.38 17.86
CA ALA A 511 0.43 -6.58 17.32
C ALA A 511 -0.58 -7.66 16.91
N ILE A 512 -1.73 -7.74 17.60
CA ILE A 512 -2.74 -8.79 17.41
C ILE A 512 -4.08 -8.26 16.87
N ASP A 513 -4.18 -6.96 16.55
CA ASP A 513 -5.36 -6.47 15.83
C ASP A 513 -5.25 -6.90 14.35
N GLY A 514 -6.37 -7.38 13.81
CA GLY A 514 -6.40 -7.89 12.44
C GLY A 514 -6.05 -6.82 11.39
N MET A 515 -6.34 -5.53 11.64
CA MET A 515 -6.11 -4.47 10.67
C MET A 515 -4.63 -4.11 10.56
N SER A 516 -3.94 -3.83 11.67
CA SER A 516 -2.49 -3.58 11.62
C SER A 516 -1.71 -4.80 11.14
N TYR A 517 -2.19 -6.01 11.44
CA TYR A 517 -1.59 -7.25 10.93
C TYR A 517 -1.71 -7.33 9.40
N VAL A 518 -2.93 -7.26 8.85
CA VAL A 518 -3.18 -7.34 7.41
C VAL A 518 -2.47 -6.22 6.66
N MET A 519 -2.60 -4.97 7.13
CA MET A 519 -2.00 -3.81 6.46
C MET A 519 -0.48 -3.82 6.43
N SER A 520 0.16 -4.55 7.35
CA SER A 520 1.62 -4.75 7.31
C SER A 520 2.08 -5.86 6.38
N ARG A 521 1.16 -6.69 5.88
CA ARG A 521 1.44 -7.89 5.07
C ARG A 521 0.95 -7.76 3.63
N ILE A 522 0.51 -6.58 3.23
CA ILE A 522 0.12 -6.27 1.86
C ILE A 522 1.00 -5.12 1.37
N ALA A 523 1.26 -5.05 0.07
CA ALA A 523 2.10 -4.03 -0.55
C ALA A 523 1.33 -2.70 -0.70
N MET A 524 0.89 -2.11 0.42
CA MET A 524 0.05 -0.90 0.45
C MET A 524 0.70 0.23 1.25
N ASN A 525 0.38 1.46 0.87
CA ASN A 525 1.04 2.66 1.39
C ASN A 525 0.71 2.98 2.87
N ASP A 526 -0.45 2.60 3.40
CA ASP A 526 -0.95 3.06 4.70
C ASP A 526 -0.07 2.67 5.91
N ILE A 527 0.60 1.51 5.87
CA ILE A 527 1.43 1.06 7.00
C ILE A 527 2.64 1.99 7.19
N PHE A 528 3.24 2.46 6.10
CA PHE A 528 4.34 3.41 6.14
C PHE A 528 3.87 4.76 6.72
N VAL A 529 2.69 5.24 6.30
CA VAL A 529 2.07 6.46 6.83
C VAL A 529 1.85 6.34 8.34
N ALA A 530 1.28 5.22 8.81
CA ALA A 530 0.99 5.00 10.22
C ALA A 530 2.27 5.02 11.09
N VAL A 531 3.36 4.44 10.59
CA VAL A 531 4.68 4.46 11.25
C VAL A 531 5.22 5.88 11.36
N PHE A 532 5.27 6.63 10.26
CA PHE A 532 5.80 7.98 10.24
C PHE A 532 4.98 8.93 11.10
N ILE A 533 3.64 8.82 11.07
CA ILE A 533 2.74 9.57 11.96
C ILE A 533 3.03 9.22 13.43
N THR A 534 3.11 7.94 13.79
CA THR A 534 3.33 7.50 15.17
C THR A 534 4.71 7.93 15.68
N GLY A 535 5.75 7.84 14.85
CA GLY A 535 7.08 8.35 15.14
C GLY A 535 7.11 9.87 15.34
N GLY A 536 6.41 10.61 14.47
CA GLY A 536 6.22 12.06 14.59
C GLY A 536 5.56 12.45 15.92
N TYR A 537 4.45 11.79 16.29
CA TYR A 537 3.78 12.01 17.58
C TYR A 537 4.64 11.58 18.78
N LEU A 538 5.47 10.55 18.65
CA LEU A 538 6.43 10.13 19.69
C LEU A 538 7.47 11.20 19.99
N LEU A 539 8.13 11.74 18.96
CA LEU A 539 9.11 12.80 19.14
C LEU A 539 8.46 14.11 19.59
N PHE A 540 7.33 14.46 18.97
CA PHE A 540 6.54 15.63 19.37
C PHE A 540 6.13 15.55 20.84
N TRP A 541 5.68 14.38 21.30
CA TRP A 541 5.34 14.18 22.71
C TRP A 541 6.53 14.47 23.63
N GLN A 542 7.76 14.08 23.29
CA GLN A 542 8.90 14.30 24.19
C GLN A 542 9.18 15.79 24.44
N VAL A 543 9.09 16.63 23.39
CA VAL A 543 9.30 18.09 23.51
C VAL A 543 8.08 18.80 24.03
N TRP A 544 6.88 18.40 23.61
CA TRP A 544 5.63 19.04 24.00
C TRP A 544 5.31 18.77 25.47
N SER A 545 5.54 17.55 25.98
CA SER A 545 5.36 17.23 27.41
C SER A 545 6.40 17.89 28.33
N GLY A 546 7.47 18.46 27.78
CA GLY A 546 8.60 18.99 28.54
C GLY A 546 9.51 17.90 29.11
N ARG A 547 9.48 16.67 28.59
CA ARG A 547 10.46 15.62 28.99
C ARG A 547 11.84 15.93 28.43
N TRP A 548 11.89 16.38 27.19
CA TRP A 548 13.11 16.81 26.52
C TRP A 548 13.15 18.34 26.45
N THR A 549 13.16 19.00 27.61
CA THR A 549 13.10 20.47 27.75
C THR A 549 14.23 21.23 27.06
N ARG A 550 15.30 20.55 26.62
CA ARG A 550 16.51 21.16 26.03
C ARG A 550 16.78 20.71 24.60
N SER A 551 15.76 20.13 23.96
CA SER A 551 15.93 19.38 22.70
C SER A 551 14.96 19.80 21.62
N ALA A 552 14.14 20.84 21.87
CA ALA A 552 13.17 21.31 20.90
C ALA A 552 13.85 21.76 19.60
N TRP A 553 15.07 22.30 19.70
CA TRP A 553 15.84 22.79 18.56
C TRP A 553 16.17 21.72 17.50
N TRP A 554 16.32 20.44 17.86
CA TRP A 554 16.56 19.34 16.90
C TRP A 554 15.37 18.39 16.76
N ALA A 555 14.61 18.17 17.84
CA ALA A 555 13.50 17.21 17.81
C ALA A 555 12.29 17.73 17.04
N LEU A 556 11.98 19.04 17.09
CA LEU A 556 10.86 19.58 16.32
C LEU A 556 11.13 19.59 14.80
N PRO A 557 12.33 19.93 14.32
CA PRO A 557 12.71 19.68 12.93
C PRO A 557 12.55 18.22 12.50
N LEU A 558 12.97 17.26 13.34
CA LEU A 558 12.84 15.84 13.05
C LEU A 558 11.38 15.38 13.02
N VAL A 559 10.49 15.96 13.84
CA VAL A 559 9.03 15.79 13.71
C VAL A 559 8.59 16.26 12.33
N GLY A 560 9.09 17.41 11.86
CA GLY A 560 8.85 17.91 10.51
C GLY A 560 9.24 16.90 9.43
N VAL A 561 10.42 16.29 9.56
CA VAL A 561 10.89 15.26 8.62
C VAL A 561 9.95 14.05 8.60
N LEU A 562 9.60 13.50 9.77
CA LEU A 562 8.71 12.34 9.85
C LEU A 562 7.33 12.63 9.29
N ILE A 563 6.77 13.81 9.57
CA ILE A 563 5.48 14.21 9.00
C ILE A 563 5.57 14.46 7.49
N GLY A 564 6.71 14.98 7.01
CA GLY A 564 7.02 15.07 5.58
C GLY A 564 7.06 13.71 4.90
N LEU A 565 7.72 12.71 5.50
CA LEU A 565 7.74 11.32 5.01
C LEU A 565 6.32 10.70 5.02
N ALA A 566 5.52 10.98 6.06
CA ALA A 566 4.12 10.54 6.10
C ALA A 566 3.32 11.13 4.92
N ALA A 567 3.44 12.44 4.68
CA ALA A 567 2.78 13.13 3.59
C ALA A 567 3.27 12.65 2.22
N ALA A 568 4.57 12.39 2.07
CA ALA A 568 5.22 11.86 0.88
C ALA A 568 4.84 10.41 0.56
N THR A 569 4.16 9.75 1.51
CA THR A 569 3.57 8.42 1.34
C THR A 569 2.07 8.53 1.01
N LYS A 570 1.32 9.35 1.78
CA LYS A 570 -0.12 9.58 1.60
C LYS A 570 -0.52 10.91 2.26
N TRP A 571 -1.40 11.68 1.63
CA TRP A 571 -1.81 13.00 2.15
C TRP A 571 -2.51 12.96 3.51
N VAL A 572 -2.95 11.79 3.99
CA VAL A 572 -3.38 11.59 5.39
C VAL A 572 -2.30 12.02 6.40
N GLY A 573 -1.01 12.02 6.03
CA GLY A 573 0.07 12.62 6.81
C GLY A 573 -0.16 14.09 7.17
N PHE A 574 -0.80 14.87 6.30
CA PHE A 574 -1.16 16.26 6.58
C PHE A 574 -2.26 16.39 7.65
N TYR A 575 -3.10 15.37 7.84
CA TYR A 575 -4.06 15.35 8.95
C TYR A 575 -3.35 15.26 10.30
N ALA A 576 -2.25 14.49 10.37
CA ALA A 576 -1.42 14.44 11.57
C ALA A 576 -0.74 15.78 11.82
N LEU A 577 -0.26 16.43 10.76
CA LEU A 577 0.32 17.77 10.84
C LEU A 577 -0.66 18.79 11.44
N ALA A 578 -1.91 18.80 10.95
CA ALA A 578 -2.96 19.66 11.48
C ALA A 578 -3.19 19.44 12.99
N GLY A 579 -3.19 18.19 13.44
CA GLY A 579 -3.30 17.85 14.86
C GLY A 579 -2.14 18.39 15.70
N ILE A 580 -0.91 18.29 15.20
CA ILE A 580 0.28 18.86 15.85
C ILE A 580 0.17 20.39 15.93
N TRP A 581 -0.22 21.07 14.86
CA TRP A 581 -0.45 22.52 14.87
C TRP A 581 -1.48 22.96 15.91
N VAL A 582 -2.60 22.23 16.02
CA VAL A 582 -3.59 22.51 17.07
C VAL A 582 -3.00 22.33 18.47
N LEU A 583 -2.22 21.27 18.70
CA LEU A 583 -1.56 21.04 20.00
C LEU A 583 -0.49 22.09 20.31
N VAL A 584 0.22 22.61 19.30
CA VAL A 584 1.18 23.71 19.44
C VAL A 584 0.46 25.01 19.81
N LEU A 585 -0.52 25.43 19.01
CA LEU A 585 -1.25 26.67 19.20
C LEU A 585 -2.04 26.68 20.51
N ALA A 586 -2.55 25.52 20.96
CA ALA A 586 -3.26 25.41 22.23
C ALA A 586 -2.41 25.75 23.46
N ARG A 587 -1.07 25.80 23.34
CA ARG A 587 -0.16 26.09 24.46
C ARG A 587 -0.11 27.56 24.86
N SER A 588 -0.29 28.50 23.94
CA SER A 588 -0.26 29.94 24.23
C SER A 588 -1.65 30.57 24.22
N ASP A 589 -1.85 31.67 24.94
CA ASP A 589 -3.12 32.42 24.92
C ASP A 589 -3.43 32.97 23.52
N LEU A 590 -2.42 33.53 22.85
CA LEU A 590 -2.53 34.03 21.48
C LEU A 590 -2.89 32.91 20.49
N GLY A 591 -2.25 31.73 20.62
CA GLY A 591 -2.52 30.57 19.77
C GLY A 591 -3.93 29.99 20.00
N ARG A 592 -4.42 29.94 21.24
CA ARG A 592 -5.82 29.55 21.52
C ARG A 592 -6.83 30.51 20.90
N LEU A 593 -6.54 31.81 20.91
CA LEU A 593 -7.40 32.80 20.27
C LEU A 593 -7.47 32.58 18.75
N LEU A 594 -6.31 32.34 18.13
CA LEU A 594 -6.20 32.01 16.71
C LEU A 594 -6.95 30.72 16.38
N LEU A 595 -6.83 29.67 17.21
CA LEU A 595 -7.55 28.41 17.00
C LEU A 595 -9.06 28.60 16.97
N VAL A 596 -9.62 29.38 17.90
CA VAL A 596 -11.08 29.65 17.91
C VAL A 596 -11.49 30.41 16.65
N ALA A 597 -10.69 31.39 16.23
CA ALA A 597 -10.92 32.12 14.99
C ALA A 597 -10.88 31.19 13.76
N LEU A 598 -9.88 30.32 13.68
CA LEU A 598 -9.71 29.35 12.59
C LEU A 598 -10.86 28.34 12.53
N VAL A 599 -11.27 27.80 13.68
CA VAL A 599 -12.41 26.87 13.76
C VAL A 599 -13.70 27.56 13.33
N ALA A 600 -13.96 28.79 13.78
CA ALA A 600 -15.12 29.57 13.39
C ALA A 600 -15.12 29.88 11.88
N PHE A 601 -13.97 30.28 11.34
CA PHE A 601 -13.80 30.53 9.91
C PHE A 601 -14.05 29.26 9.09
N ALA A 602 -13.41 28.14 9.47
CA ALA A 602 -13.50 26.87 8.78
C ALA A 602 -14.91 26.25 8.84
N ALA A 603 -15.65 26.46 9.93
CA ALA A 603 -17.04 26.00 10.04
C ALA A 603 -17.97 26.64 9.00
N VAL A 604 -17.65 27.84 8.51
CA VAL A 604 -18.41 28.53 7.45
C VAL A 604 -17.81 28.25 6.08
N VAL A 605 -16.52 28.52 5.91
CA VAL A 605 -15.85 28.44 4.61
C VAL A 605 -15.75 27.00 4.13
N GLY A 606 -15.41 26.08 5.03
CA GLY A 606 -15.36 24.64 4.74
C GLY A 606 -16.71 23.96 4.90
N GLY A 607 -17.58 24.43 5.81
CA GLY A 607 -18.84 23.74 6.12
C GLY A 607 -19.97 23.98 5.11
N VAL A 608 -20.03 25.14 4.46
CA VAL A 608 -21.11 25.48 3.51
C VAL A 608 -20.88 24.77 2.17
N GLY A 609 -21.85 23.96 1.75
CA GLY A 609 -21.78 23.11 0.54
C GLY A 609 -21.17 21.73 0.81
N ALA A 610 -20.64 21.50 2.02
CA ALA A 610 -20.09 20.22 2.42
C ALA A 610 -21.18 19.24 2.89
N PRO A 611 -20.86 17.93 2.95
CA PRO A 611 -21.78 16.94 3.48
C PRO A 611 -22.26 17.33 4.88
N TRP A 612 -23.56 17.14 5.13
CA TRP A 612 -24.16 17.47 6.42
C TRP A 612 -23.41 16.91 7.64
N PRO A 613 -22.78 15.70 7.62
CA PRO A 613 -22.02 15.22 8.78
C PRO A 613 -20.78 16.08 9.07
N PHE A 614 -20.08 16.55 8.03
CA PHE A 614 -18.91 17.41 8.19
C PHE A 614 -19.30 18.76 8.78
N LEU A 615 -20.38 19.37 8.27
CA LEU A 615 -20.90 20.63 8.81
C LEU A 615 -21.28 20.48 10.30
N LEU A 616 -22.01 19.43 10.66
CA LEU A 616 -22.36 19.16 12.06
C LEU A 616 -21.11 18.94 12.93
N ALA A 617 -20.10 18.22 12.43
CA ALA A 617 -18.84 18.03 13.14
C ALA A 617 -18.13 19.37 13.39
N MET A 618 -18.04 20.25 12.38
CA MET A 618 -17.43 21.57 12.53
C MET A 618 -18.20 22.49 13.48
N LEU A 619 -19.54 22.49 13.41
CA LEU A 619 -20.38 23.24 14.33
C LEU A 619 -20.25 22.73 15.78
N LEU A 620 -20.15 21.41 15.97
CA LEU A 620 -19.90 20.80 17.27
C LEU A 620 -18.51 21.18 17.81
N VAL A 621 -17.47 21.12 16.99
CA VAL A 621 -16.11 21.54 17.37
C VAL A 621 -16.10 23.02 17.75
N LEU A 622 -16.78 23.88 16.99
CA LEU A 622 -16.95 25.29 17.32
C LEU A 622 -17.70 25.49 18.64
N ALA A 623 -18.81 24.79 18.85
CA ALA A 623 -19.59 24.86 20.09
C ALA A 623 -18.76 24.43 21.31
N ILE A 624 -17.99 23.35 21.18
CA ILE A 624 -17.06 22.88 22.22
C ILE A 624 -15.98 23.93 22.48
N ALA A 625 -15.37 24.50 21.44
CA ALA A 625 -14.35 25.54 21.58
C ALA A 625 -14.92 26.77 22.31
N LEU A 626 -16.09 27.25 21.92
CA LEU A 626 -16.78 28.38 22.58
C LEU A 626 -17.17 28.07 24.02
N ALA A 627 -17.60 26.84 24.32
CA ALA A 627 -17.90 26.40 25.68
C ALA A 627 -16.64 26.31 26.56
N ILE A 628 -15.53 25.79 26.03
CA ILE A 628 -14.24 25.74 26.72
C ILE A 628 -13.78 27.16 27.05
N VAL A 629 -13.85 28.10 26.09
CA VAL A 629 -13.42 29.48 26.33
C VAL A 629 -14.39 30.23 27.23
N HIS A 630 -15.70 29.95 27.16
CA HIS A 630 -16.64 30.46 28.16
C HIS A 630 -16.29 29.95 29.57
N ALA A 631 -15.89 28.68 29.71
CA ALA A 631 -15.44 28.13 30.98
C ALA A 631 -14.04 28.61 31.40
N ARG A 632 -13.19 29.04 30.47
CA ARG A 632 -11.84 29.53 30.70
C ARG A 632 -11.50 30.64 29.69
N PRO A 633 -11.86 31.91 30.01
CA PRO A 633 -11.57 33.03 29.12
C PRO A 633 -10.09 33.13 28.83
N ILE A 634 -9.75 33.42 27.58
CA ILE A 634 -8.37 33.59 27.12
C ILE A 634 -7.89 34.96 27.59
N ARG A 635 -6.72 35.00 28.24
CA ARG A 635 -6.09 36.25 28.67
C ARG A 635 -4.88 36.50 27.80
N VAL A 636 -5.05 37.32 26.77
CA VAL A 636 -3.96 37.62 25.83
C VAL A 636 -2.92 38.50 26.51
N ASP A 637 -1.68 38.04 26.50
CA ASP A 637 -0.51 38.86 26.84
C ASP A 637 -0.20 39.77 25.65
N LEU A 638 -0.40 41.08 25.85
CA LEU A 638 -0.20 42.08 24.80
C LEU A 638 1.29 42.25 24.47
N ASP A 639 2.20 41.99 25.40
CA ASP A 639 3.63 42.14 25.16
C ASP A 639 4.16 41.00 24.28
N ALA A 640 3.71 39.78 24.52
CA ALA A 640 3.99 38.64 23.65
C ALA A 640 3.43 38.86 22.22
N ALA A 641 2.23 39.43 22.10
CA ALA A 641 1.60 39.71 20.82
C ALA A 641 2.32 40.81 20.01
N ARG A 642 2.83 41.85 20.70
CA ARG A 642 3.56 42.98 20.07
C ARG A 642 4.81 42.54 19.31
N LEU A 643 5.50 41.50 19.78
CA LEU A 643 6.70 40.98 19.13
C LEU A 643 6.36 39.91 18.08
N ALA A 644 5.47 38.98 18.40
CA ALA A 644 5.26 37.80 17.58
C ALA A 644 4.48 38.08 16.29
N LEU A 645 3.48 38.95 16.31
CA LEU A 645 2.64 39.23 15.15
C LEU A 645 3.43 39.92 14.02
N PRO A 646 4.20 41.01 14.26
CA PRO A 646 5.01 41.61 13.20
C PRO A 646 6.10 40.67 12.69
N ALA A 647 6.80 39.94 13.58
CA ALA A 647 7.86 39.02 13.18
C ALA A 647 7.32 37.89 12.27
N THR A 648 6.19 37.28 12.66
CA THR A 648 5.52 36.25 11.85
C THR A 648 4.99 36.84 10.54
N GLY A 649 4.41 38.04 10.58
CA GLY A 649 3.90 38.75 9.41
C GLY A 649 4.99 39.09 8.39
N VAL A 650 6.18 39.50 8.84
CA VAL A 650 7.34 39.75 7.97
C VAL A 650 7.79 38.48 7.28
N VAL A 651 7.89 37.36 7.99
CA VAL A 651 8.33 36.08 7.39
C VAL A 651 7.29 35.56 6.40
N LEU A 652 6.03 35.43 6.81
CA LEU A 652 4.97 34.91 5.95
C LEU A 652 4.68 35.84 4.77
N GLY A 653 4.66 37.15 5.02
CA GLY A 653 4.46 38.16 3.98
C GLY A 653 5.63 38.23 3.00
N GLY A 654 6.86 38.15 3.48
CA GLY A 654 8.06 38.15 2.64
C GLY A 654 8.17 36.90 1.76
N VAL A 655 8.01 35.71 2.34
CA VAL A 655 8.03 34.44 1.59
C VAL A 655 6.83 34.36 0.65
N GLY A 656 5.62 34.71 1.12
CA GLY A 656 4.43 34.72 0.28
C GLY A 656 4.53 35.68 -0.90
N LEU A 657 5.05 36.89 -0.68
CA LEU A 657 5.32 37.85 -1.76
C LEU A 657 6.36 37.31 -2.74
N ALA A 658 7.40 36.64 -2.26
CA ALA A 658 8.41 36.04 -3.13
C ALA A 658 7.81 34.99 -4.07
N PHE A 659 6.99 34.08 -3.54
CA PHE A 659 6.28 33.09 -4.35
C PHE A 659 5.26 33.75 -5.30
N ALA A 660 4.55 34.80 -4.88
CA ALA A 660 3.62 35.54 -5.73
C ALA A 660 4.32 36.27 -6.88
N LEU A 661 5.50 36.84 -6.64
CA LEU A 661 6.32 37.47 -7.69
C LEU A 661 6.85 36.42 -8.67
N ALA A 662 7.31 35.28 -8.17
CA ALA A 662 7.81 34.20 -9.01
C ALA A 662 6.72 33.49 -9.83
N TYR A 663 5.49 33.45 -9.32
CA TYR A 663 4.34 32.91 -10.05
C TYR A 663 4.17 33.58 -11.43
N GLY A 664 4.44 34.89 -11.53
CA GLY A 664 4.41 35.63 -12.80
C GLY A 664 5.70 35.57 -13.61
N SER A 665 6.78 34.96 -13.10
CA SER A 665 8.08 34.89 -13.78
C SER A 665 8.38 33.55 -14.44
N VAL A 666 7.56 32.53 -14.18
CA VAL A 666 7.69 31.19 -14.74
C VAL A 666 6.47 30.90 -15.60
N ASP A 667 6.72 30.50 -16.84
CA ASP A 667 5.68 30.06 -17.75
C ASP A 667 4.98 28.80 -17.23
N GLY A 668 3.70 28.68 -17.50
CA GLY A 668 2.89 27.55 -17.06
C GLY A 668 1.43 27.79 -17.37
N ARG A 669 0.62 26.73 -17.42
CA ARG A 669 -0.79 26.86 -17.77
C ARG A 669 -1.58 27.68 -16.73
N PRO A 670 -2.57 28.47 -17.15
CA PRO A 670 -3.45 29.15 -16.22
C PRO A 670 -4.24 28.11 -15.39
N PRO A 671 -4.33 28.26 -14.06
CA PRO A 671 -5.05 27.32 -13.23
C PRO A 671 -6.56 27.44 -13.46
N GLY A 672 -7.24 26.30 -13.63
CA GLY A 672 -8.69 26.21 -13.82
C GLY A 672 -9.49 26.27 -12.52
N SER A 673 -8.84 26.09 -11.37
CA SER A 673 -9.47 26.05 -10.05
C SER A 673 -8.61 26.68 -8.96
N ALA A 674 -9.21 26.96 -7.80
CA ALA A 674 -8.49 27.49 -6.65
C ALA A 674 -7.43 26.50 -6.09
N VAL A 675 -7.66 25.20 -6.28
CA VAL A 675 -6.72 24.15 -5.85
C VAL A 675 -5.51 24.12 -6.77
N GLU A 676 -5.73 24.13 -8.08
CA GLU A 676 -4.66 24.28 -9.07
C GLU A 676 -3.86 25.56 -8.85
N TYR A 677 -4.52 26.66 -8.48
CA TYR A 677 -3.83 27.92 -8.18
C TYR A 677 -2.82 27.75 -7.03
N VAL A 678 -3.20 27.06 -5.94
CA VAL A 678 -2.29 26.81 -4.81
C VAL A 678 -1.10 25.96 -5.23
N PHE A 679 -1.33 24.87 -5.96
CA PHE A 679 -0.24 24.01 -6.44
C PHE A 679 0.67 24.75 -7.41
N SER A 680 0.11 25.52 -8.34
CA SER A 680 0.88 26.28 -9.33
C SER A 680 1.71 27.39 -8.69
N VAL A 681 1.22 28.07 -7.65
CA VAL A 681 2.03 29.01 -6.86
C VAL A 681 3.26 28.33 -6.26
N LEU A 682 3.08 27.18 -5.61
CA LEU A 682 4.18 26.45 -5.00
C LEU A 682 5.16 25.91 -6.05
N ALA A 683 4.66 25.34 -7.13
CA ALA A 683 5.47 24.75 -8.19
C ALA A 683 6.25 25.79 -8.99
N ARG A 684 5.61 26.86 -9.46
CA ARG A 684 6.32 27.95 -10.17
C ARG A 684 7.32 28.64 -9.26
N GLY A 685 7.00 28.81 -7.99
CA GLY A 685 7.95 29.33 -7.01
C GLY A 685 9.15 28.40 -6.80
N ALA A 686 8.96 27.09 -6.80
CA ALA A 686 10.05 26.11 -6.77
C ALA A 686 10.88 26.14 -8.06
N GLN A 687 10.21 26.23 -9.22
CA GLN A 687 10.86 26.26 -10.53
C GLN A 687 11.71 27.52 -10.76
N ALA A 688 11.24 28.68 -10.30
CA ALA A 688 12.02 29.92 -10.32
C ALA A 688 13.30 29.83 -9.48
N GLY A 689 13.40 28.84 -8.59
CA GLY A 689 14.51 28.57 -7.69
C GLY A 689 14.59 29.57 -6.53
N TRP A 690 14.74 30.86 -6.82
CA TRP A 690 15.05 31.89 -5.82
C TRP A 690 14.03 32.00 -4.67
N PRO A 691 12.69 31.86 -4.84
CA PRO A 691 11.74 31.91 -3.73
C PRO A 691 11.86 30.70 -2.82
N ALA A 692 12.05 29.51 -3.38
CA ALA A 692 12.29 28.30 -2.61
C ALA A 692 13.61 28.40 -1.85
N PHE A 693 14.69 28.84 -2.50
CA PHE A 693 15.96 29.10 -1.81
C PHE A 693 15.85 30.17 -0.72
N LEU A 694 15.07 31.24 -0.93
CA LEU A 694 14.78 32.24 0.08
C LEU A 694 14.04 31.63 1.28
N MET A 695 12.97 30.87 1.03
CA MET A 695 12.21 30.17 2.07
C MET A 695 13.11 29.23 2.86
N LEU A 696 13.92 28.41 2.18
CA LEU A 696 14.88 27.50 2.78
C LEU A 696 15.98 28.24 3.56
N SER A 697 16.46 29.37 3.06
CA SER A 697 17.47 30.20 3.73
C SER A 697 16.92 30.85 5.00
N VAL A 698 15.70 31.38 4.96
CA VAL A 698 15.01 31.91 6.14
C VAL A 698 14.77 30.80 7.16
N ALA A 699 14.29 29.63 6.71
CA ALA A 699 14.12 28.47 7.57
C ALA A 699 15.45 28.04 8.20
N ALA A 700 16.52 27.89 7.42
CA ALA A 700 17.85 27.53 7.89
C ALA A 700 18.40 28.55 8.89
N MET A 701 18.22 29.85 8.63
CA MET A 701 18.60 30.91 9.56
C MET A 701 17.82 30.81 10.88
N LEU A 702 16.51 30.54 10.83
CA LEU A 702 15.70 30.35 12.03
C LEU A 702 16.11 29.09 12.80
N LEU A 703 16.42 28.00 12.11
CA LEU A 703 16.92 26.75 12.71
C LEU A 703 18.30 26.97 13.37
N ALA A 704 19.21 27.65 12.68
CA ALA A 704 20.55 27.97 13.20
C ALA A 704 20.47 28.95 14.37
N TRP A 705 19.62 29.98 14.30
CA TRP A 705 19.38 30.92 15.40
C TRP A 705 18.80 30.19 16.60
N ARG A 706 17.85 29.27 16.39
CA ARG A 706 17.31 28.42 17.45
C ARG A 706 18.40 27.56 18.07
N ALA A 707 19.20 26.86 17.26
CA ALA A 707 20.28 26.00 17.73
C ALA A 707 21.29 26.82 18.56
N TRP A 708 21.73 27.96 18.04
CA TRP A 708 22.65 28.86 18.75
C TRP A 708 22.06 29.38 20.07
N SER A 709 20.80 29.80 20.07
CA SER A 709 20.09 30.25 21.27
C SER A 709 19.97 29.12 22.31
N SER A 710 19.68 27.90 21.87
CA SER A 710 19.55 26.73 22.74
C SER A 710 20.90 26.25 23.27
N LEU A 711 21.98 26.33 22.49
CA LEU A 711 23.33 26.01 22.95
C LEU A 711 23.82 27.00 24.02
N ARG A 712 23.45 28.28 23.91
CA ARG A 712 23.80 29.31 24.91
C ARG A 712 22.91 29.27 26.16
N ASP A 713 21.61 29.13 25.98
CA ASP A 713 20.63 28.94 27.06
C ASP A 713 19.73 27.74 26.74
N PRO A 714 20.11 26.53 27.18
CA PRO A 714 19.31 25.33 26.95
C PRO A 714 17.92 25.41 27.59
N ARG A 715 17.67 26.31 28.54
CA ARG A 715 16.36 26.48 29.16
C ARG A 715 15.38 27.20 28.24
N SER A 716 15.86 27.94 27.24
CA SER A 716 15.01 28.59 26.22
C SER A 716 14.16 27.59 25.44
N ASP A 717 14.63 26.35 25.31
CA ASP A 717 13.89 25.24 24.71
C ASP A 717 12.72 24.73 25.54
N ALA A 718 12.64 25.01 26.84
CA ALA A 718 11.46 24.66 27.61
C ALA A 718 10.23 25.51 27.21
N ARG A 719 10.48 26.65 26.56
CA ARG A 719 9.48 27.64 26.13
C ARG A 719 9.41 27.78 24.62
N TRP A 720 9.81 26.76 23.85
CA TRP A 720 9.85 26.82 22.37
C TRP A 720 8.52 27.24 21.71
N TRP A 721 7.38 26.99 22.38
CA TRP A 721 6.03 27.32 21.92
C TRP A 721 5.58 28.74 22.28
N ASP A 722 6.32 29.45 23.14
CA ASP A 722 5.98 30.80 23.58
C ASP A 722 6.30 31.82 22.48
N PRO A 723 5.29 32.54 21.95
CA PRO A 723 5.45 33.47 20.83
C PRO A 723 6.45 34.60 21.11
N ALA A 724 6.69 34.97 22.37
CA ALA A 724 7.63 36.04 22.72
C ALA A 724 9.11 35.63 22.59
N GLN A 725 9.41 34.33 22.50
CA GLN A 725 10.79 33.86 22.38
C GLN A 725 11.40 34.24 21.03
N MET A 726 12.74 34.21 20.96
CA MET A 726 13.50 34.56 19.73
C MET A 726 13.10 35.92 19.15
N GLY A 727 12.88 36.93 20.00
CA GLY A 727 12.48 38.27 19.56
C GLY A 727 11.16 38.29 18.75
N GLY A 728 10.25 37.35 19.00
CA GLY A 728 8.98 37.21 18.26
C GLY A 728 9.00 36.16 17.15
N PHE A 729 10.17 35.62 16.76
CA PHE A 729 10.29 34.67 15.65
C PHE A 729 10.04 33.20 16.03
N ALA A 730 9.64 32.90 17.27
CA ALA A 730 9.37 31.53 17.70
C ALA A 730 8.32 30.83 16.82
N TRP A 731 7.26 31.53 16.42
CA TRP A 731 6.23 30.98 15.52
C TRP A 731 6.73 30.79 14.09
N ALA A 732 7.55 31.71 13.58
CA ALA A 732 8.21 31.53 12.29
C ALA A 732 9.15 30.31 12.31
N TRP A 733 9.88 30.09 13.41
CA TRP A 733 10.70 28.90 13.61
C TRP A 733 9.87 27.61 13.69
N VAL A 734 8.74 27.63 14.40
CA VAL A 734 7.79 26.50 14.39
C VAL A 734 7.27 26.26 12.96
N GLY A 735 6.98 27.31 12.19
CA GLY A 735 6.63 27.24 10.78
C GLY A 735 7.75 26.63 9.92
N ALA A 736 9.00 27.00 10.17
CA ALA A 736 10.15 26.34 9.53
C ALA A 736 10.15 24.83 9.82
N CYS A 737 9.88 24.42 11.06
CA CYS A 737 9.89 23.02 11.45
C CYS A 737 8.68 22.21 10.96
N LEU A 738 7.48 22.80 10.98
CA LEU A 738 6.20 22.10 10.80
C LEU A 738 5.45 22.53 9.53
N LEU A 739 6.06 23.33 8.67
CA LEU A 739 5.53 23.63 7.35
C LEU A 739 6.64 23.51 6.31
N VAL A 740 7.74 24.24 6.47
CA VAL A 740 8.83 24.24 5.48
C VAL A 740 9.50 22.88 5.40
N ILE A 741 10.00 22.31 6.51
CA ILE A 741 10.66 20.99 6.49
C ILE A 741 9.76 19.88 5.92
N PRO A 742 8.50 19.69 6.37
CA PRO A 742 7.61 18.68 5.78
C PRO A 742 7.44 18.87 4.27
N LEU A 743 7.22 20.10 3.80
CA LEU A 743 7.07 20.40 2.38
C LEU A 743 8.38 20.17 1.60
N THR A 744 9.53 20.45 2.21
CA THR A 744 10.83 20.15 1.60
C THR A 744 11.03 18.65 1.48
N VAL A 745 10.77 17.86 2.53
CA VAL A 745 10.88 16.39 2.47
C VAL A 745 9.90 15.81 1.45
N TYR A 746 8.69 16.34 1.41
CA TYR A 746 7.70 16.00 0.40
C TYR A 746 8.17 16.34 -1.01
N ALA A 747 8.74 17.52 -1.26
CA ALA A 747 9.28 17.88 -2.57
C ALA A 747 10.50 17.02 -2.95
N LEU A 748 11.37 16.69 -1.98
CA LEU A 748 12.54 15.82 -2.20
C LEU A 748 12.13 14.39 -2.58
N SER A 749 10.97 13.90 -2.14
CA SER A 749 10.48 12.59 -2.60
C SER A 749 10.08 12.57 -4.08
N TYR A 750 10.04 13.72 -4.76
CA TYR A 750 9.83 13.78 -6.21
C TYR A 750 11.15 13.94 -6.99
N ILE A 751 12.33 13.83 -6.35
CA ILE A 751 13.61 13.85 -7.08
C ILE A 751 13.64 12.78 -8.18
N PRO A 752 13.30 11.49 -7.94
CA PRO A 752 13.32 10.50 -9.02
C PRO A 752 12.34 10.84 -10.15
N TYR A 753 11.18 11.44 -9.82
CA TYR A 753 10.23 11.93 -10.83
C TYR A 753 10.81 13.10 -11.65
N LEU A 754 11.55 14.01 -11.04
CA LEU A 754 12.25 15.08 -11.79
C LEU A 754 13.41 14.53 -12.63
N GLU A 755 14.10 13.50 -12.17
CA GLU A 755 15.19 12.84 -12.90
C GLU A 755 14.70 12.12 -14.17
N LEU A 756 13.43 11.70 -14.22
CA LEU A 756 12.76 11.22 -15.45
C LEU A 756 12.61 12.30 -16.53
N GLY A 757 12.91 13.57 -16.23
CA GLY A 757 12.77 14.68 -17.16
C GLY A 757 11.51 15.51 -16.97
N HIS A 758 10.68 15.18 -15.98
CA HIS A 758 9.56 16.04 -15.57
C HIS A 758 10.07 17.33 -14.90
N SER A 759 9.23 18.36 -14.89
CA SER A 759 9.54 19.63 -14.26
C SER A 759 8.50 20.03 -13.21
N PHE A 760 8.74 21.14 -12.50
CA PHE A 760 7.81 21.63 -11.48
C PHE A 760 6.50 22.18 -12.08
N ALA A 761 6.56 23.00 -13.14
CA ALA A 761 5.38 23.68 -13.72
C ALA A 761 5.30 23.70 -15.26
N LEU A 762 6.29 23.11 -15.96
CA LEU A 762 6.25 22.92 -17.42
C LEU A 762 6.01 21.45 -17.73
N ALA A 763 4.95 21.18 -18.50
CA ALA A 763 4.72 19.85 -19.04
C ALA A 763 5.92 19.37 -19.87
N GLY A 764 6.23 18.09 -19.77
CA GLY A 764 7.40 17.44 -20.34
C GLY A 764 7.80 16.21 -19.53
N GLY A 765 8.83 15.51 -20.02
CA GLY A 765 9.15 14.17 -19.55
C GLY A 765 8.33 13.09 -20.26
N PRO A 766 8.59 11.82 -19.96
CA PRO A 766 7.92 10.69 -20.60
C PRO A 766 6.45 10.56 -20.19
N GLY A 767 5.72 9.65 -20.84
CA GLY A 767 4.38 9.29 -20.40
C GLY A 767 3.32 10.38 -20.59
N TYR A 768 2.55 10.64 -19.54
CA TYR A 768 1.56 11.72 -19.53
C TYR A 768 2.21 13.11 -19.55
N GLY A 769 3.53 13.20 -19.36
CA GLY A 769 4.28 14.46 -19.44
C GLY A 769 3.88 15.49 -18.38
N TRP A 770 3.27 15.05 -17.27
CA TRP A 770 2.76 15.96 -16.25
C TRP A 770 3.88 16.60 -15.43
N SER A 771 3.86 17.93 -15.34
CA SER A 771 4.64 18.64 -14.33
C SER A 771 4.15 18.32 -12.91
N ILE A 772 4.95 18.63 -11.88
CA ILE A 772 4.56 18.35 -10.49
C ILE A 772 3.23 19.02 -10.13
N ASP A 773 2.96 20.27 -10.52
CA ASP A 773 1.66 20.89 -10.25
C ASP A 773 0.51 20.22 -10.99
N GLU A 774 0.73 19.76 -12.22
CA GLU A 774 -0.23 18.97 -12.98
C GLU A 774 -0.50 17.64 -12.29
N LEU A 775 0.53 16.87 -11.94
CA LEU A 775 0.43 15.63 -11.19
C LEU A 775 -0.40 15.81 -9.90
N HIS A 776 -0.11 16.85 -9.11
CA HIS A 776 -0.89 17.13 -7.89
C HIS A 776 -2.34 17.52 -8.17
N SER A 777 -2.57 18.22 -9.28
CA SER A 777 -3.91 18.57 -9.74
C SER A 777 -4.67 17.34 -10.20
N GLN A 778 -4.01 16.40 -10.90
CA GLN A 778 -4.59 15.11 -11.31
C GLN A 778 -4.89 14.24 -10.10
N MET A 779 -3.94 14.10 -9.16
CA MET A 779 -4.15 13.40 -7.89
C MET A 779 -5.38 13.94 -7.14
N PHE A 780 -5.45 15.27 -6.96
CA PHE A 780 -6.59 15.90 -6.32
C PHE A 780 -7.88 15.67 -7.12
N GLY A 781 -7.83 15.86 -8.44
CA GLY A 781 -8.94 15.68 -9.37
C GLY A 781 -9.50 14.26 -9.34
N TYR A 782 -8.64 13.24 -9.31
CA TYR A 782 -9.00 11.85 -9.13
C TYR A 782 -9.73 11.62 -7.80
N HIS A 783 -9.12 12.00 -6.67
CA HIS A 783 -9.73 11.79 -5.34
C HIS A 783 -11.00 12.61 -5.13
N TYR A 784 -11.15 13.74 -5.79
CA TYR A 784 -12.34 14.60 -5.71
C TYR A 784 -13.44 14.18 -6.67
N GLY A 785 -13.07 13.75 -7.88
CA GLY A 785 -13.95 13.38 -8.98
C GLY A 785 -14.49 11.96 -8.88
N LEU A 786 -13.79 11.05 -8.17
CA LEU A 786 -14.18 9.64 -8.06
C LEU A 786 -15.60 9.50 -7.47
N THR A 787 -16.53 9.03 -8.30
CA THR A 787 -17.92 8.68 -7.94
C THR A 787 -18.20 7.18 -8.04
N ALA A 788 -17.27 6.41 -8.60
CA ALA A 788 -17.41 4.97 -8.74
C ALA A 788 -17.62 4.32 -7.36
N GLY A 789 -18.70 3.56 -7.24
CA GLY A 789 -18.97 2.72 -6.06
C GLY A 789 -18.14 1.45 -6.12
N HIS A 790 -17.83 0.87 -4.95
CA HIS A 790 -17.18 -0.43 -4.85
C HIS A 790 -17.92 -1.33 -3.85
N ALA A 791 -18.08 -2.61 -4.17
CA ALA A 791 -18.81 -3.55 -3.32
C ALA A 791 -18.19 -3.69 -1.92
N SER A 792 -16.88 -3.48 -1.76
CA SER A 792 -16.19 -3.46 -0.45
C SER A 792 -16.18 -2.09 0.24
N ALA A 793 -16.75 -1.04 -0.36
CA ALA A 793 -16.77 0.29 0.24
C ALA A 793 -17.56 0.32 1.56
N SER A 794 -17.09 1.11 2.52
CA SER A 794 -17.72 1.31 3.82
C SER A 794 -17.50 2.75 4.33
N PRO A 795 -18.54 3.40 4.88
CA PRO A 795 -18.44 4.79 5.30
C PRO A 795 -17.65 4.94 6.62
N TRP A 796 -17.03 6.10 6.82
CA TRP A 796 -16.15 6.41 7.95
C TRP A 796 -16.71 6.07 9.35
N TRP A 797 -18.03 6.20 9.53
CA TRP A 797 -18.68 5.94 10.83
C TRP A 797 -18.79 4.44 11.15
N SER A 798 -18.69 3.58 10.13
CA SER A 798 -18.79 2.13 10.26
C SER A 798 -17.49 1.49 10.73
N TRP A 799 -16.34 2.14 10.50
CA TRP A 799 -15.02 1.57 10.78
C TRP A 799 -14.76 1.32 12.27
N PRO A 800 -15.03 2.28 13.20
CA PRO A 800 -14.84 2.03 14.63
C PRO A 800 -15.77 0.96 15.19
N LEU A 801 -16.85 0.63 14.47
CA LEU A 801 -17.82 -0.39 14.83
C LEU A 801 -17.50 -1.75 14.20
N ALA A 802 -16.43 -1.84 13.39
CA ALA A 802 -16.05 -3.04 12.65
C ALA A 802 -17.23 -3.65 11.86
N LEU A 803 -18.09 -2.81 11.28
CA LEU A 803 -19.29 -3.30 10.61
C LEU A 803 -18.97 -3.97 9.29
N LYS A 804 -18.02 -3.45 8.49
CA LYS A 804 -17.70 -4.05 7.20
C LYS A 804 -16.19 -4.05 6.97
N PRO A 805 -15.52 -5.19 7.12
CA PRO A 805 -14.12 -5.31 6.77
C PRO A 805 -13.94 -5.18 5.25
N THR A 806 -12.75 -4.75 4.83
CA THR A 806 -12.39 -4.72 3.40
C THR A 806 -11.87 -6.08 2.96
N TRP A 807 -12.28 -6.54 1.79
CA TRP A 807 -11.88 -7.83 1.23
C TRP A 807 -10.68 -7.63 0.31
N PHE A 808 -9.60 -8.37 0.55
CA PHE A 808 -8.37 -8.31 -0.25
C PHE A 808 -8.09 -9.60 -1.04
N PHE A 809 -8.56 -10.74 -0.55
CA PHE A 809 -8.31 -12.03 -1.20
C PHE A 809 -9.42 -13.03 -0.88
N SER A 810 -9.73 -13.89 -1.84
CA SER A 810 -10.53 -15.09 -1.68
C SER A 810 -9.99 -16.16 -2.63
N GLY A 811 -9.67 -17.34 -2.11
CA GLY A 811 -9.23 -18.49 -2.89
C GLY A 811 -9.95 -19.77 -2.45
N SER A 812 -10.30 -20.62 -3.41
CA SER A 812 -10.85 -21.96 -3.16
C SER A 812 -9.77 -22.99 -3.50
N TYR A 813 -9.41 -23.86 -2.56
CA TYR A 813 -8.38 -24.88 -2.80
C TYR A 813 -8.99 -26.26 -3.12
N ASP A 814 -10.16 -26.55 -2.56
CA ASP A 814 -10.99 -27.71 -2.90
C ASP A 814 -12.48 -27.39 -2.66
N ALA A 815 -13.37 -28.38 -2.79
CA ALA A 815 -14.81 -28.18 -2.56
C ALA A 815 -15.21 -27.84 -1.10
N ARG A 816 -14.27 -27.83 -0.14
CA ARG A 816 -14.53 -27.66 1.30
C ARG A 816 -13.62 -26.64 1.99
N GLN A 817 -12.51 -26.24 1.37
CA GLN A 817 -11.51 -25.32 1.91
C GLN A 817 -11.44 -24.02 1.12
N ILE A 818 -11.56 -22.93 1.85
CA ILE A 818 -11.50 -21.57 1.33
C ILE A 818 -10.47 -20.80 2.17
N ALA A 819 -9.71 -19.90 1.55
CA ALA A 819 -8.92 -18.90 2.25
C ALA A 819 -9.36 -17.50 1.86
N VAL A 820 -9.27 -16.58 2.82
CA VAL A 820 -9.60 -15.16 2.60
C VAL A 820 -8.58 -14.26 3.30
N ILE A 821 -8.50 -13.02 2.83
CA ILE A 821 -7.91 -11.90 3.57
C ILE A 821 -8.99 -10.82 3.75
N TYR A 822 -9.53 -10.76 4.95
CA TYR A 822 -10.36 -9.68 5.46
C TYR A 822 -9.51 -8.72 6.25
N ASN A 823 -9.48 -7.48 5.81
CA ASN A 823 -8.96 -6.38 6.59
C ASN A 823 -10.02 -5.86 7.55
N GLY A 824 -10.24 -6.64 8.60
CA GLY A 824 -11.04 -6.30 9.76
C GLY A 824 -10.16 -6.20 10.99
N GLY A 825 -10.48 -5.25 11.87
CA GLY A 825 -9.90 -5.23 13.20
C GLY A 825 -10.50 -6.29 14.11
N ASN A 826 -9.88 -6.49 15.27
CA ASN A 826 -10.50 -7.24 16.36
C ASN A 826 -11.73 -6.46 16.88
N PRO A 827 -12.98 -6.94 16.71
CA PRO A 827 -14.19 -6.22 17.07
C PRO A 827 -14.23 -5.84 18.54
N ILE A 828 -13.66 -6.66 19.42
CA ILE A 828 -13.63 -6.42 20.87
C ILE A 828 -12.73 -5.22 21.20
N LEU A 829 -11.64 -5.05 20.47
CA LEU A 829 -10.78 -3.87 20.56
C LEU A 829 -11.47 -2.65 19.91
N PHE A 830 -12.09 -2.82 18.74
CA PHE A 830 -12.72 -1.74 17.97
C PHE A 830 -13.94 -1.15 18.71
N TRP A 831 -14.85 -2.00 19.17
CA TRP A 831 -16.04 -1.60 19.94
C TRP A 831 -15.67 -0.90 21.25
N ALA A 832 -14.55 -1.26 21.87
CA ALA A 832 -14.03 -0.56 23.03
C ALA A 832 -13.35 0.77 22.68
N GLY A 833 -12.93 0.97 21.43
CA GLY A 833 -12.19 2.14 20.97
C GLY A 833 -12.92 3.47 21.19
N VAL A 834 -14.14 3.62 20.67
CA VAL A 834 -14.91 4.88 20.81
C VAL A 834 -15.25 5.18 22.29
N PRO A 835 -15.78 4.22 23.09
CA PRO A 835 -15.97 4.43 24.52
C PRO A 835 -14.68 4.79 25.25
N ALA A 836 -13.55 4.17 24.90
CA ALA A 836 -12.26 4.45 25.52
C ALA A 836 -11.74 5.84 25.17
N ILE A 837 -11.90 6.29 23.92
CA ILE A 837 -11.57 7.67 23.51
C ILE A 837 -12.45 8.68 24.26
N ALA A 838 -13.76 8.44 24.38
CA ALA A 838 -14.66 9.29 25.15
C ALA A 838 -14.29 9.34 26.64
N ALA A 839 -13.98 8.18 27.25
CA ALA A 839 -13.48 8.11 28.62
C ALA A 839 -12.14 8.86 28.78
N CYS A 840 -11.22 8.71 27.83
CA CYS A 840 -9.95 9.43 27.80
C CYS A 840 -10.15 10.95 27.66
N ALA A 841 -11.15 11.42 26.90
CA ALA A 841 -11.49 12.84 26.82
C ALA A 841 -12.00 13.37 28.17
N VAL A 842 -12.87 12.62 28.85
CA VAL A 842 -13.35 12.96 30.21
C VAL A 842 -12.18 12.96 31.20
N PHE A 843 -11.29 11.96 31.13
CA PHE A 843 -10.11 11.88 31.98
C PHE A 843 -9.10 12.98 31.67
N ALA A 844 -8.89 13.33 30.40
CA ALA A 844 -8.05 14.46 29.99
C ALA A 844 -8.54 15.75 30.66
N TRP A 845 -9.85 16.01 30.63
CA TRP A 845 -10.46 17.17 31.26
C TRP A 845 -10.38 17.14 32.80
N ARG A 846 -10.82 16.04 33.42
CA ARG A 846 -10.90 15.91 34.89
C ARG A 846 -9.53 15.81 35.54
N ARG A 847 -8.62 15.06 34.91
CA ARG A 847 -7.26 14.81 35.41
C ARG A 847 -6.23 15.83 34.94
N ARG A 848 -6.58 16.68 33.95
CA ARG A 848 -5.67 17.63 33.30
C ARG A 848 -4.43 16.93 32.71
N SER A 849 -4.65 15.76 32.10
CA SER A 849 -3.56 14.96 31.53
C SER A 849 -3.25 15.38 30.09
N PRO A 850 -2.07 15.98 29.80
CA PRO A 850 -1.69 16.34 28.44
C PRO A 850 -1.49 15.10 27.55
N ALA A 851 -1.07 13.96 28.12
CA ALA A 851 -0.94 12.71 27.37
C ALA A 851 -2.29 12.28 26.77
N LEU A 852 -3.34 12.29 27.60
CA LEU A 852 -4.69 11.94 27.13
C LEU A 852 -5.27 12.97 26.15
N VAL A 853 -4.94 14.26 26.31
CA VAL A 853 -5.29 15.28 25.31
C VAL A 853 -4.67 14.94 23.96
N LEU A 854 -3.37 14.56 23.93
CA LEU A 854 -2.70 14.20 22.69
C LEU A 854 -3.34 12.97 22.06
N ILE A 855 -3.62 11.90 22.82
CA ILE A 855 -4.27 10.69 22.27
C ILE A 855 -5.64 10.99 21.66
N VAL A 856 -6.47 11.77 22.35
CA VAL A 856 -7.79 12.15 21.85
C VAL A 856 -7.67 13.05 20.60
N ALA A 857 -6.74 14.01 20.62
CA ALA A 857 -6.50 14.87 19.47
C ALA A 857 -5.99 14.07 18.26
N ALA A 858 -4.96 13.24 18.44
CA ALA A 858 -4.40 12.42 17.37
C ALA A 858 -5.47 11.50 16.75
N PHE A 859 -6.29 10.84 17.57
CA PHE A 859 -7.43 10.06 17.09
C PHE A 859 -8.42 10.92 16.27
N ALA A 860 -8.84 12.06 16.83
CA ALA A 860 -9.81 12.93 16.18
C ALA A 860 -9.31 13.47 14.84
N PHE A 861 -8.03 13.89 14.76
CA PHE A 861 -7.44 14.39 13.52
C PHE A 861 -7.25 13.30 12.47
N GLN A 862 -7.13 12.03 12.86
CA GLN A 862 -7.07 10.93 11.90
C GLN A 862 -8.45 10.42 11.46
N LEU A 863 -9.54 10.71 12.22
CA LEU A 863 -10.90 10.25 11.89
C LEU A 863 -11.81 11.35 11.32
N VAL A 864 -11.83 12.54 11.92
CA VAL A 864 -12.79 13.60 11.58
C VAL A 864 -12.66 14.10 10.14
N PRO A 865 -11.46 14.23 9.52
CA PRO A 865 -11.36 14.64 8.12
C PRO A 865 -12.13 13.73 7.15
N TRP A 866 -12.25 12.44 7.45
CA TRP A 866 -13.01 11.49 6.64
C TRP A 866 -14.51 11.80 6.59
N THR A 867 -15.05 12.58 7.53
CA THR A 867 -16.44 13.04 7.47
C THR A 867 -16.73 13.96 6.29
N ARG A 868 -15.68 14.51 5.64
CA ARG A 868 -15.75 15.34 4.43
C ARG A 868 -15.62 14.53 3.13
N ILE A 869 -15.16 13.28 3.21
CA ILE A 869 -14.81 12.52 2.00
C ILE A 869 -16.08 11.89 1.42
N GLU A 870 -16.39 12.25 0.17
CA GLU A 870 -17.63 11.88 -0.53
C GLU A 870 -17.47 10.74 -1.53
N ARG A 871 -16.24 10.25 -1.73
CA ARG A 871 -15.97 9.10 -2.61
C ARG A 871 -16.13 7.78 -1.87
N ALA A 872 -16.08 6.67 -2.62
CA ALA A 872 -15.91 5.34 -2.04
C ALA A 872 -14.68 5.35 -1.10
N THR A 873 -14.90 4.92 0.13
CA THR A 873 -13.88 4.77 1.16
C THR A 873 -13.97 3.38 1.76
N PHE A 874 -12.91 2.97 2.44
CA PHE A 874 -12.71 1.59 2.87
C PHE A 874 -12.26 1.54 4.33
N ALA A 875 -12.53 0.43 5.02
CA ALA A 875 -12.28 0.29 6.45
C ALA A 875 -10.80 0.46 6.82
N TYR A 876 -9.88 0.11 5.91
CA TYR A 876 -8.45 0.23 6.12
C TYR A 876 -7.95 1.67 6.34
N HIS A 877 -8.69 2.68 5.87
CA HIS A 877 -8.39 4.08 6.15
C HIS A 877 -8.45 4.42 7.65
N TYR A 878 -9.09 3.58 8.46
CA TYR A 878 -9.12 3.70 9.90
C TYR A 878 -7.78 3.36 10.58
N LEU A 879 -6.82 2.75 9.87
CA LEU A 879 -5.54 2.32 10.43
C LEU A 879 -4.82 3.45 11.18
N THR A 880 -4.73 4.66 10.62
CA THR A 880 -4.00 5.76 11.28
C THR A 880 -4.71 6.26 12.54
N ALA A 881 -6.03 6.11 12.64
CA ALA A 881 -6.81 6.47 13.83
C ALA A 881 -6.78 5.36 14.89
N VAL A 882 -6.89 4.10 14.47
CA VAL A 882 -7.06 2.96 15.39
C VAL A 882 -5.86 2.78 16.32
N ILE A 883 -4.65 3.11 15.89
CA ILE A 883 -3.45 3.09 16.73
C ILE A 883 -3.63 3.90 18.01
N PHE A 884 -4.22 5.10 17.91
CA PHE A 884 -4.50 5.94 19.08
C PHE A 884 -5.68 5.43 19.91
N ALA A 885 -6.66 4.77 19.27
CA ALA A 885 -7.72 4.07 19.99
C ALA A 885 -7.16 2.91 20.83
N MET A 886 -6.20 2.14 20.33
CA MET A 886 -5.57 1.04 21.08
C MET A 886 -4.84 1.52 22.33
N ILE A 887 -4.17 2.69 22.26
CA ILE A 887 -3.57 3.32 23.44
C ILE A 887 -4.64 3.74 24.46
N ALA A 888 -5.77 4.29 23.98
CA ALA A 888 -6.89 4.67 24.84
C ALA A 888 -7.54 3.46 25.53
N VAL A 889 -7.77 2.38 24.79
CA VAL A 889 -8.29 1.11 25.33
C VAL A 889 -7.33 0.56 26.39
N ALA A 890 -6.04 0.49 26.10
CA ALA A 890 -5.01 0.04 27.05
C ALA A 890 -5.01 0.88 28.35
N TYR A 891 -5.20 2.21 28.24
CA TYR A 891 -5.29 3.08 29.40
C TYR A 891 -6.50 2.76 30.29
N VAL A 892 -7.67 2.57 29.68
CA VAL A 892 -8.93 2.26 30.38
C VAL A 892 -8.87 0.86 30.98
N VAL A 893 -8.38 -0.14 30.25
CA VAL A 893 -8.24 -1.51 30.76
C VAL A 893 -7.30 -1.55 31.98
N ASP A 894 -6.15 -0.86 31.94
CA ASP A 894 -5.28 -0.80 33.11
C ASP A 894 -5.93 -0.08 34.31
N GLU A 895 -6.76 0.94 34.07
CA GLU A 895 -7.55 1.59 35.11
C GLU A 895 -8.54 0.62 35.79
N LEU A 896 -9.17 -0.26 35.01
CA LEU A 896 -10.10 -1.27 35.51
C LEU A 896 -9.37 -2.40 36.26
N LEU A 897 -8.25 -2.91 35.73
CA LEU A 897 -7.45 -3.98 36.36
C LEU A 897 -6.95 -3.63 37.77
N ARG A 898 -6.75 -2.34 38.06
CA ARG A 898 -6.31 -1.87 39.39
C ARG A 898 -7.44 -1.77 40.40
N ARG A 899 -8.70 -1.80 39.97
CA ARG A 899 -9.86 -1.65 40.85
C ARG A 899 -10.42 -3.03 41.15
N PRO A 900 -10.39 -3.50 42.42
CA PRO A 900 -10.84 -4.85 42.77
C PRO A 900 -12.24 -5.17 42.23
N ALA A 901 -13.17 -4.20 42.29
CA ALA A 901 -14.54 -4.36 41.80
C ALA A 901 -14.67 -4.54 40.26
N TRP A 902 -13.66 -4.17 39.48
CA TRP A 902 -13.69 -4.23 38.00
C TRP A 902 -12.58 -5.11 37.42
N ARG A 903 -11.74 -5.70 38.27
CA ARG A 903 -10.58 -6.46 37.84
C ARG A 903 -10.98 -7.68 37.03
N ASP A 904 -11.99 -8.42 37.48
CA ASP A 904 -12.45 -9.63 36.81
C ASP A 904 -13.06 -9.32 35.45
N VAL A 905 -13.79 -8.19 35.34
CA VAL A 905 -14.32 -7.69 34.06
C VAL A 905 -13.18 -7.34 33.10
N ALA A 906 -12.12 -6.68 33.57
CA ALA A 906 -10.99 -6.32 32.73
C ALA A 906 -10.16 -7.55 32.30
N VAL A 907 -10.01 -8.55 33.17
CA VAL A 907 -9.39 -9.84 32.82
C VAL A 907 -10.26 -10.59 31.79
N GLY A 908 -11.58 -10.63 32.00
CA GLY A 908 -12.53 -11.22 31.04
C GLY A 908 -12.49 -10.52 29.67
N TYR A 909 -12.39 -9.19 29.66
CA TYR A 909 -12.19 -8.42 28.43
C TYR A 909 -10.89 -8.80 27.71
N LEU A 910 -9.77 -8.89 28.43
CA LEU A 910 -8.49 -9.29 27.84
C LEU A 910 -8.52 -10.72 27.29
N ALA A 911 -9.16 -11.66 28.00
CA ALA A 911 -9.36 -13.02 27.52
C ALA A 911 -10.18 -13.02 26.22
N LEU A 912 -11.24 -12.22 26.17
CA LEU A 912 -12.08 -12.10 24.98
C LEU A 912 -11.33 -11.46 23.80
N VAL A 913 -10.45 -10.49 24.05
CA VAL A 913 -9.55 -9.92 23.02
C VAL A 913 -8.66 -11.02 22.42
N VAL A 914 -8.05 -11.86 23.25
CA VAL A 914 -7.19 -12.96 22.79
C VAL A 914 -8.01 -14.00 22.00
N VAL A 915 -9.18 -14.40 22.49
CA VAL A 915 -10.07 -15.32 21.78
C VAL A 915 -10.47 -14.75 20.42
N ALA A 916 -10.89 -13.48 20.36
CA ALA A 916 -11.23 -12.83 19.10
C ALA A 916 -10.04 -12.73 18.15
N ALA A 917 -8.83 -12.48 18.65
CA ALA A 917 -7.63 -12.46 17.82
C ALA A 917 -7.35 -13.84 17.19
N VAL A 918 -7.48 -14.92 17.96
CA VAL A 918 -7.35 -16.30 17.45
C VAL A 918 -8.42 -16.61 16.40
N LEU A 919 -9.66 -16.15 16.60
CA LEU A 919 -10.75 -16.39 15.65
C LEU A 919 -10.63 -15.57 14.36
N ILE A 920 -10.07 -14.37 14.42
CA ILE A 920 -9.96 -13.49 13.24
C ILE A 920 -8.68 -13.76 12.46
N TYR A 921 -7.65 -14.28 13.12
CA TYR A 921 -6.36 -14.55 12.49
C TYR A 921 -6.46 -15.35 11.20
N PRO A 922 -7.21 -16.48 11.12
CA PRO A 922 -7.39 -17.19 9.86
C PRO A 922 -7.99 -16.31 8.76
N LEU A 923 -8.94 -15.45 9.11
CA LEU A 923 -9.65 -14.56 8.18
C LEU A 923 -8.76 -13.45 7.61
N GLY A 924 -7.63 -13.12 8.24
CA GLY A 924 -6.69 -12.07 7.77
C GLY A 924 -5.35 -12.59 7.27
N SER A 925 -5.13 -13.91 7.21
CA SER A 925 -3.81 -14.51 6.93
C SER A 925 -3.77 -15.46 5.75
N ALA A 926 -4.84 -15.53 4.95
CA ALA A 926 -5.00 -16.52 3.88
C ALA A 926 -4.75 -17.96 4.38
N LEU A 927 -5.27 -18.29 5.55
CA LEU A 927 -5.29 -19.66 6.03
C LEU A 927 -6.45 -20.42 5.40
N ALA A 928 -6.15 -21.60 4.84
CA ALA A 928 -7.18 -22.51 4.37
C ALA A 928 -8.04 -22.94 5.57
N MET A 929 -9.34 -22.74 5.45
CA MET A 929 -10.31 -23.03 6.49
C MET A 929 -11.56 -23.69 5.89
N PRO A 930 -12.28 -24.50 6.66
CA PRO A 930 -13.56 -25.05 6.22
C PRO A 930 -14.55 -23.94 5.85
N ASP A 931 -15.36 -24.19 4.83
CA ASP A 931 -16.44 -23.30 4.34
C ASP A 931 -17.32 -22.71 5.46
N TRP A 932 -17.69 -23.51 6.47
CA TRP A 932 -18.53 -23.09 7.59
C TRP A 932 -17.91 -21.95 8.40
N TYR A 933 -16.57 -21.87 8.46
CA TYR A 933 -15.87 -20.85 9.23
C TYR A 933 -16.09 -19.46 8.62
N ILE A 934 -15.98 -19.37 7.30
CA ILE A 934 -16.24 -18.14 6.56
C ILE A 934 -17.72 -17.84 6.53
N ASN A 935 -18.57 -18.85 6.35
CA ASN A 935 -20.02 -18.67 6.39
C ASN A 935 -20.47 -18.14 7.75
N ALA A 936 -19.88 -18.60 8.85
CA ALA A 936 -20.10 -18.06 10.19
C ALA A 936 -19.74 -16.57 10.26
N ALA A 937 -18.60 -16.15 9.71
CA ALA A 937 -18.23 -14.73 9.63
C ALA A 937 -19.21 -13.91 8.76
N ARG A 938 -19.67 -14.48 7.63
CA ARG A 938 -20.63 -13.87 6.70
C ARG A 938 -22.07 -13.83 7.22
N THR A 939 -22.40 -14.59 8.28
CA THR A 939 -23.75 -14.53 8.89
C THR A 939 -24.07 -13.16 9.47
N LEU A 940 -23.06 -12.36 9.79
CA LEU A 940 -23.22 -10.94 10.06
C LEU A 940 -23.46 -10.24 8.72
N PRO A 941 -24.67 -9.72 8.42
CA PRO A 941 -24.98 -9.17 7.10
C PRO A 941 -23.97 -8.10 6.63
N PRO A 942 -23.48 -7.19 7.51
CA PRO A 942 -22.46 -6.22 7.14
C PRO A 942 -21.08 -6.79 6.75
N TRP A 943 -20.76 -8.03 7.13
CA TRP A 943 -19.50 -8.72 6.79
C TRP A 943 -19.60 -9.52 5.48
N ASN A 944 -20.79 -9.61 4.88
CA ASN A 944 -20.97 -10.21 3.57
C ASN A 944 -20.47 -9.25 2.47
N TYR A 945 -19.70 -9.76 1.51
CA TYR A 945 -19.19 -8.99 0.37
C TYR A 945 -20.31 -8.27 -0.40
N ALA A 946 -21.46 -8.93 -0.58
CA ALA A 946 -22.58 -8.38 -1.32
C ALA A 946 -23.31 -7.24 -0.58
N PHE A 947 -23.09 -7.08 0.72
CA PHE A 947 -23.74 -6.03 1.49
C PHE A 947 -23.14 -4.67 1.12
N GLN A 948 -23.99 -3.74 0.68
CA GLN A 948 -23.58 -2.37 0.38
C GLN A 948 -24.23 -1.39 1.35
N PHE A 949 -23.43 -0.45 1.86
CA PHE A 949 -24.00 0.68 2.57
C PHE A 949 -24.65 1.63 1.56
N PRO A 950 -25.62 2.46 1.99
CA PRO A 950 -26.07 3.57 1.17
C PRO A 950 -24.90 4.44 0.74
N ASP A 951 -25.01 5.06 -0.43
CA ASP A 951 -24.00 5.97 -0.95
C ASP A 951 -23.64 7.05 0.08
N PRO A 952 -22.36 7.45 0.14
CA PRO A 952 -21.94 8.51 1.05
C PRO A 952 -22.75 9.78 0.79
N PRO A 953 -23.14 10.54 1.84
CA PRO A 953 -23.85 11.80 1.66
C PRO A 953 -23.02 12.73 0.78
N GLN A 954 -23.58 13.15 -0.35
CA GLN A 954 -22.92 14.08 -1.28
C GLN A 954 -23.27 15.53 -0.92
N GLY A 955 -22.30 16.43 -1.03
CA GLY A 955 -22.52 17.88 -1.05
C GLY A 955 -22.71 18.39 -2.48
N GLU A 956 -23.01 19.69 -2.63
CA GLU A 956 -22.96 20.33 -3.94
C GLU A 956 -21.48 20.54 -4.34
N ARG A 957 -20.91 19.57 -5.08
CA ARG A 957 -19.47 19.55 -5.44
C ARG A 957 -18.98 20.83 -6.14
N GLY A 958 -19.81 21.55 -6.89
CA GLY A 958 -19.43 22.85 -7.47
C GLY A 958 -19.27 23.96 -6.42
N GLU A 959 -20.05 23.94 -5.35
CA GLU A 959 -19.98 24.89 -4.24
C GLU A 959 -18.81 24.63 -3.28
N LEU A 960 -18.29 23.40 -3.27
CA LEU A 960 -17.22 22.95 -2.37
C LEU A 960 -15.85 23.52 -2.73
N LEU A 961 -15.60 23.75 -4.02
CA LEU A 961 -14.35 24.32 -4.54
C LEU A 961 -14.46 25.82 -4.82
N SER A 962 -15.67 26.36 -4.96
CA SER A 962 -15.88 27.78 -5.20
C SER A 962 -15.87 28.58 -3.89
N LEU A 963 -14.78 29.34 -3.69
CA LEU A 963 -14.70 30.37 -2.66
C LEU A 963 -15.52 31.59 -3.08
N SER A 964 -16.81 31.62 -2.75
CA SER A 964 -17.60 32.84 -2.96
C SER A 964 -17.16 33.93 -1.97
N GLY A 965 -17.13 35.18 -2.44
CA GLY A 965 -16.82 36.34 -1.56
C GLY A 965 -17.74 36.38 -0.34
N LEU A 966 -18.98 35.92 -0.47
CA LEU A 966 -19.93 35.81 0.63
C LEU A 966 -19.51 34.78 1.70
N LYS A 967 -19.01 33.59 1.30
CA LYS A 967 -18.50 32.57 2.24
C LYS A 967 -17.30 33.11 3.01
N LEU A 968 -16.37 33.77 2.32
CA LEU A 968 -15.19 34.40 2.92
C LEU A 968 -15.57 35.49 3.93
N VAL A 969 -16.44 36.43 3.55
CA VAL A 969 -16.90 37.52 4.43
C VAL A 969 -17.65 36.95 5.64
N SER A 970 -18.57 36.00 5.43
CA SER A 970 -19.34 35.39 6.52
C SER A 970 -18.44 34.63 7.49
N GLY A 971 -17.48 33.87 6.98
CA GLY A 971 -16.48 33.18 7.80
C GLY A 971 -15.63 34.15 8.60
N ALA A 972 -15.18 35.25 8.00
CA ALA A 972 -14.41 36.29 8.68
C ALA A 972 -15.23 36.99 9.79
N VAL A 973 -16.50 37.30 9.52
CA VAL A 973 -17.41 37.88 10.52
C VAL A 973 -17.62 36.93 11.69
N LEU A 974 -17.87 35.64 11.43
CA LEU A 974 -18.05 34.64 12.50
C LEU A 974 -16.76 34.44 13.31
N ALA A 975 -15.60 34.41 12.66
CA ALA A 975 -14.31 34.36 13.33
C ALA A 975 -14.09 35.57 14.24
N ALA A 976 -14.38 36.79 13.77
CA ALA A 976 -14.30 37.99 14.59
C ALA A 976 -15.25 37.95 15.80
N ALA A 977 -16.48 37.46 15.61
CA ALA A 977 -17.43 37.26 16.70
C ALA A 977 -16.94 36.23 17.73
N ALA A 978 -16.37 35.11 17.28
CA ALA A 978 -15.82 34.06 18.14
C ALA A 978 -14.59 34.56 18.93
N VAL A 979 -13.75 35.40 18.32
CA VAL A 979 -12.64 36.10 18.99
C VAL A 979 -13.17 37.06 20.06
N ALA A 980 -14.16 37.89 19.73
CA ALA A 980 -14.78 38.81 20.68
C ALA A 980 -15.40 38.06 21.87
N TRP A 981 -16.10 36.95 21.61
CA TRP A 981 -16.60 36.04 22.64
C TRP A 981 -15.47 35.46 23.49
N SER A 982 -14.36 35.10 22.87
CA SER A 982 -13.23 34.49 23.58
C SER A 982 -12.56 35.42 24.59
N LEU A 983 -12.57 36.72 24.28
CA LEU A 983 -12.02 37.77 25.13
C LEU A 983 -13.00 38.27 26.21
N ARG A 984 -14.32 38.30 25.91
CA ARG A 984 -15.33 38.98 26.75
C ARG A 984 -16.53 38.12 27.20
N GLY A 985 -16.63 36.87 26.76
CA GLY A 985 -17.86 36.05 26.85
C GLY A 985 -18.46 35.89 28.25
N ARG A 986 -17.63 35.87 29.31
CA ARG A 986 -18.14 35.82 30.71
C ARG A 986 -18.70 37.15 31.22
N ALA A 987 -18.19 38.28 30.74
CA ALA A 987 -18.59 39.61 31.19
C ALA A 987 -19.87 40.10 30.50
N LEU A 988 -20.25 39.51 29.37
CA LEU A 988 -21.42 39.89 28.57
C LEU A 988 -22.75 39.38 29.13
N TRP A 989 -22.74 38.29 29.91
CA TRP A 989 -23.97 37.60 30.34
C TRP A 989 -24.61 38.11 31.65
N PRO A 990 -23.85 38.45 32.72
CA PRO A 990 -24.44 38.97 33.96
C PRO A 990 -25.29 40.25 33.74
N PRO A 991 -24.83 41.26 32.96
CA PRO A 991 -25.66 42.43 32.65
C PRO A 991 -26.88 42.09 31.82
N LEU A 992 -26.78 41.13 30.89
CA LEU A 992 -27.88 40.73 30.01
C LEU A 992 -28.98 39.97 30.77
N LEU A 993 -28.59 39.09 31.69
CA LEU A 993 -29.51 38.38 32.58
C LEU A 993 -30.16 39.34 33.58
N GLU A 994 -29.43 40.32 34.10
CA GLU A 994 -30.00 41.40 34.92
C GLU A 994 -30.98 42.26 34.11
N LEU A 995 -30.70 42.54 32.83
CA LEU A 995 -31.61 43.27 31.93
C LEU A 995 -32.88 42.49 31.61
N ILE A 996 -32.77 41.17 31.40
CA ILE A 996 -33.90 40.27 31.15
C ILE A 996 -34.73 40.08 32.43
N ALA A 997 -34.09 39.95 33.59
CA ALA A 997 -34.76 39.89 34.88
C ALA A 997 -35.46 41.22 35.22
N ALA A 998 -34.84 42.36 34.92
CA ALA A 998 -35.44 43.69 35.06
C ALA A 998 -36.65 43.86 34.12
N ARG A 999 -36.58 43.36 32.88
CA ARG A 999 -37.74 43.37 31.96
C ARG A 999 -38.87 42.45 32.40
N ARG A 1000 -38.57 41.34 33.09
CA ARG A 1000 -39.59 40.45 33.67
C ARG A 1000 -40.29 41.10 34.86
N LYS A 1001 -39.54 41.84 35.69
CA LYS A 1001 -40.04 42.63 36.83
C LYS A 1001 -40.84 43.89 36.48
N VAL A 1002 -40.82 44.30 35.20
CA VAL A 1002 -41.62 45.41 34.67
C VAL A 1002 -42.89 44.90 33.96
N ARG A 1003 -43.01 43.57 33.77
CA ARG A 1003 -44.19 42.90 33.20
C ARG A 1003 -45.07 42.20 34.24
N GLU A 1004 -44.54 41.92 35.43
CA GLU A 1004 -45.29 41.67 36.67
C GLU A 1004 -45.55 43.00 37.37
#